data_AF-S7VAU7-F1
#
_entry.id   AF-S7VAU7-F1
#
_cell.length_a   1.000
_cell.length_b   1.000
_cell.length_c   1.000
_cell.angle_alpha   90.00
_cell.angle_beta   90.00
_cell.angle_gamma   90.00
#
_symmetry.space_group_name_H-M   'P 1'
#
loop_
_entity.id
_entity.type
_entity.pdbx_description
1 polymer ?
#
loop_
_entity_poly.entity_id
_entity_poly.type
_entity_poly.pdbx_seq_one_letter_code
_entity_poly.pdbx_strand_id
1 'polypeptide(L)'
;MSPGGSFQYNRDPNGQIYVIKRYDFENGEIETITGGPGGAARPQISPDGSKLAFVKRVRTKTVLYVHDLKTGEEWPVYDQLNKDQQTAWAIFGVYPGFSWMPQGDELVIWAKGKLQKINTSNLSQSTIPFSVAANLPLAKRVHFEQQIERETFTSKMIRDVSTSPDGKSIVFRALGYAWTKELPNGKPKRLTSGEDFEAEPSFSPDGKKIVFVTWNDLNKGTIAEIELKSKKTTTITQEKGIYRHPSYSQDGKSLVYRKEGGNRDQGRTFTKNPGIYSLNLETGKSKFIIADGDYPSFAEGDDRIFFQTGGKFFGNLTKSLKSVDLNGKDERTHIESKYGNRLVPSPDNKWVAFIHLHKAYVAPLVLNGQTNNLDDNSKSVPVATLDKDAGLYLHWAEDSKTVHWSLGDQYYSKNLNEKFSFLGADTEEENELREEGISIGLSADVDQPEGSIAFTGATIITMEGDEVIKNGTIVTDGSKILAIGETDKIKLPKGAKVYEMNGKTIMPGMVDAHAHIGAFRDGLTVKQNWQLYANLAFGVTTSHDPSANSETVFTLSEMVKNGSLVGPRIFSTGFILYGADGDFKAVINKLEDAKSSIRRTKAFGAGSVKSYNQPRRDQRQQVLQAARELGVNVVPEGGSTFFHNMSMVQDGHTGIEHNIPIAPVYKDVLEFWSQSKVGYTPTLIVNYGGLNGENYWYQKTNVWENEKLLRFTPRGVIDGRSRHRTMAPDEEYENGHILTSKQVNALADKGVKINLGAHGQLQGLGAHWELWSFVQGGMSNHDALKVATINGAEYIGLGKDIGSLKAGKLADLVIMDKNPLDDINNSNTITHTMINGRLYKANTMDEIGNEPKERMPFYWENNLFHEAFPWHESIQSNTHSSCGCSVNAQ
;
A
#
# COMPACT_ATOMS: atom_id res chain seq x y z
N MET A 1 -19.81 5.35 -26.91
CA MET A 1 -20.07 4.50 -25.72
C MET A 1 -19.01 3.41 -25.63
N SER A 2 -18.69 2.95 -24.42
CA SER A 2 -17.82 1.78 -24.18
C SER A 2 -18.69 0.58 -23.76
N PRO A 3 -18.36 -0.67 -24.13
CA PRO A 3 -19.20 -1.83 -23.83
C PRO A 3 -19.39 -2.13 -22.32
N GLY A 4 -18.61 -1.51 -21.42
CA GLY A 4 -18.75 -1.65 -19.97
C GLY A 4 -18.16 -2.96 -19.40
N GLY A 5 -18.25 -3.18 -18.08
CA GLY A 5 -18.00 -4.48 -17.45
C GLY A 5 -17.01 -4.49 -16.28
N SER A 6 -15.94 -3.69 -16.29
CA SER A 6 -14.99 -3.52 -15.17
C SER A 6 -14.01 -2.36 -15.43
N PHE A 7 -13.37 -1.84 -14.37
CA PHE A 7 -12.31 -0.85 -14.49
C PHE A 7 -11.02 -1.49 -15.00
N GLN A 8 -10.35 -0.85 -15.97
CA GLN A 8 -9.08 -1.31 -16.56
C GLN A 8 -8.15 -0.13 -16.77
N TYR A 9 -6.91 -0.23 -16.28
CA TYR A 9 -5.86 0.78 -16.50
C TYR A 9 -5.37 0.84 -17.95
N ASN A 10 -5.38 -0.31 -18.64
CA ASN A 10 -4.91 -0.48 -20.01
C ASN A 10 -5.87 -1.40 -20.78
N ARG A 11 -6.56 -0.85 -21.77
CA ARG A 11 -7.43 -1.60 -22.69
C ARG A 11 -6.67 -1.96 -23.97
N ASP A 12 -6.99 -3.10 -24.58
CA ASP A 12 -6.39 -3.51 -25.86
C ASP A 12 -6.84 -2.56 -27.00
N PRO A 13 -5.93 -1.74 -27.57
CA PRO A 13 -6.26 -0.83 -28.66
C PRO A 13 -6.59 -1.51 -29.97
N ASN A 14 -6.30 -2.81 -30.13
CA ASN A 14 -6.63 -3.56 -31.36
C ASN A 14 -8.02 -4.19 -31.29
N GLY A 15 -8.63 -4.22 -30.10
CA GLY A 15 -10.03 -4.60 -29.91
C GLY A 15 -11.01 -3.46 -30.11
N GLN A 16 -12.28 -3.73 -29.84
CA GLN A 16 -13.34 -2.72 -29.79
C GLN A 16 -13.36 -2.03 -28.42
N ILE A 17 -13.01 -0.73 -28.36
CA ILE A 17 -13.04 0.05 -27.10
C ILE A 17 -14.26 0.97 -27.01
N TYR A 18 -14.42 1.85 -28.00
CA TYR A 18 -15.51 2.83 -28.09
C TYR A 18 -16.25 2.68 -29.41
N VAL A 19 -17.57 2.84 -29.39
CA VAL A 19 -18.42 2.96 -30.59
C VAL A 19 -19.10 4.31 -30.62
N ILE A 20 -19.39 4.82 -31.81
CA ILE A 20 -20.23 5.99 -32.01
C ILE A 20 -21.65 5.50 -32.26
N LYS A 21 -22.59 6.03 -31.48
CA LYS A 21 -24.02 5.75 -31.64
C LYS A 21 -24.77 7.02 -31.98
N ARG A 22 -25.83 6.89 -32.78
CA ARG A 22 -26.82 7.92 -33.07
C ARG A 22 -28.07 7.63 -32.25
N TYR A 23 -28.64 8.66 -31.64
CA TYR A 23 -29.96 8.62 -31.01
C TYR A 23 -30.92 9.44 -31.87
N ASP A 24 -32.01 8.81 -32.29
CA ASP A 24 -33.09 9.48 -32.99
C ASP A 24 -34.09 10.03 -31.97
N PHE A 25 -34.35 11.33 -32.02
CA PHE A 25 -35.23 12.02 -31.08
C PHE A 25 -36.73 11.86 -31.39
N GLU A 26 -37.08 11.45 -32.61
CA GLU A 26 -38.48 11.26 -33.01
C GLU A 26 -39.00 9.89 -32.58
N ASN A 27 -38.22 8.83 -32.84
CA ASN A 27 -38.64 7.46 -32.54
C ASN A 27 -37.94 6.84 -31.31
N GLY A 28 -36.91 7.50 -30.78
CA GLY A 28 -36.15 7.04 -29.61
C GLY A 28 -35.17 5.89 -29.90
N GLU A 29 -34.90 5.56 -31.16
CA GLU A 29 -34.01 4.48 -31.55
C GLU A 29 -32.53 4.84 -31.35
N ILE A 30 -31.74 3.84 -30.94
CA ILE A 30 -30.28 3.94 -30.80
C ILE A 30 -29.62 3.03 -31.83
N GLU A 31 -28.89 3.61 -32.77
CA GLU A 31 -28.14 2.90 -33.79
C GLU A 31 -26.63 3.04 -33.58
N THR A 32 -25.86 1.99 -33.86
CA THR A 32 -24.39 2.09 -33.89
C THR A 32 -23.94 2.49 -35.30
N ILE A 33 -23.36 3.68 -35.44
CA ILE A 33 -22.94 4.22 -36.74
C ILE A 33 -21.57 3.70 -37.14
N THR A 34 -20.63 3.66 -36.22
CA THR A 34 -19.26 3.16 -36.48
C THR A 34 -18.59 2.65 -35.21
N GLY A 35 -17.59 1.78 -35.42
CA GLY A 35 -16.79 1.13 -34.40
C GLY A 35 -15.72 0.23 -35.01
N GLY A 36 -15.62 -0.98 -34.46
CA GLY A 36 -14.64 -2.00 -34.81
C GLY A 36 -13.33 -1.93 -34.01
N PRO A 37 -12.35 -2.77 -34.41
CA PRO A 37 -10.95 -2.71 -33.95
C PRO A 37 -10.42 -1.28 -33.96
N GLY A 38 -9.79 -0.85 -32.87
CA GLY A 38 -9.29 0.52 -32.74
C GLY A 38 -10.28 1.53 -32.15
N GLY A 39 -11.55 1.14 -32.06
CA GLY A 39 -12.63 1.99 -31.59
C GLY A 39 -12.94 3.17 -32.51
N ALA A 40 -13.99 3.89 -32.16
CA ALA A 40 -14.41 5.14 -32.79
C ALA A 40 -14.82 6.11 -31.68
N ALA A 41 -14.15 7.25 -31.61
CA ALA A 41 -14.36 8.23 -30.54
C ALA A 41 -14.25 9.67 -31.05
N ARG A 42 -14.73 10.63 -30.24
CA ARG A 42 -14.80 12.07 -30.59
C ARG A 42 -15.48 12.33 -31.95
N PRO A 43 -16.76 11.94 -32.12
CA PRO A 43 -17.52 12.22 -33.34
C PRO A 43 -17.70 13.73 -33.60
N GLN A 44 -17.63 14.16 -34.85
CA GLN A 44 -18.01 15.49 -35.34
C GLN A 44 -18.69 15.37 -36.71
N ILE A 45 -19.95 15.82 -36.81
CA ILE A 45 -20.74 15.77 -38.04
C ILE A 45 -20.40 16.99 -38.92
N SER A 46 -20.31 16.79 -40.24
CA SER A 46 -20.08 17.88 -41.20
C SER A 46 -21.26 18.85 -41.25
N PRO A 47 -21.07 20.12 -41.67
CA PRO A 47 -22.15 21.11 -41.68
C PRO A 47 -23.39 20.72 -42.50
N ASP A 48 -23.20 19.93 -43.56
CA ASP A 48 -24.26 19.40 -44.42
C ASP A 48 -24.88 18.08 -43.92
N GLY A 49 -24.38 17.53 -42.80
CA GLY A 49 -24.85 16.27 -42.23
C GLY A 49 -24.47 15.01 -43.02
N SER A 50 -23.64 15.11 -44.07
CA SER A 50 -23.32 13.97 -44.94
C SER A 50 -22.16 13.10 -44.43
N LYS A 51 -21.25 13.67 -43.63
CA LYS A 51 -20.03 13.01 -43.16
C LYS A 51 -19.88 13.10 -41.65
N LEU A 52 -19.18 12.12 -41.10
CA LEU A 52 -18.79 12.03 -39.71
C LEU A 52 -17.27 11.90 -39.60
N ALA A 53 -16.60 12.86 -38.96
CA ALA A 53 -15.20 12.75 -38.60
C ALA A 53 -15.05 12.20 -37.18
N PHE A 54 -14.05 11.34 -36.96
CA PHE A 54 -13.80 10.71 -35.67
C PHE A 54 -12.35 10.25 -35.52
N VAL A 55 -11.97 9.93 -34.28
CA VAL A 55 -10.65 9.40 -33.92
C VAL A 55 -10.73 7.87 -33.76
N LYS A 56 -9.78 7.17 -34.36
CA LYS A 56 -9.63 5.71 -34.34
C LYS A 56 -8.18 5.32 -34.10
N ARG A 57 -7.96 4.21 -33.38
CA ARG A 57 -6.61 3.62 -33.29
C ARG A 57 -6.34 2.74 -34.50
N VAL A 58 -5.13 2.85 -35.03
CA VAL A 58 -4.59 1.93 -36.03
C VAL A 58 -3.23 1.47 -35.50
N ARG A 59 -3.23 0.29 -34.84
CA ARG A 59 -2.08 -0.19 -34.06
C ARG A 59 -1.65 0.85 -33.01
N THR A 60 -0.38 1.22 -33.00
CA THR A 60 0.20 2.24 -32.10
C THR A 60 -0.25 3.67 -32.42
N LYS A 61 -0.79 3.95 -33.61
CA LYS A 61 -1.15 5.30 -34.04
C LYS A 61 -2.58 5.68 -33.68
N THR A 62 -2.78 6.96 -33.37
CA THR A 62 -4.08 7.62 -33.31
C THR A 62 -4.32 8.30 -34.66
N VAL A 63 -5.46 8.03 -35.29
CA VAL A 63 -5.73 8.43 -36.69
C VAL A 63 -7.10 9.11 -36.78
N LEU A 64 -7.16 10.20 -37.53
CA LEU A 64 -8.40 10.86 -37.91
C LEU A 64 -9.03 10.14 -39.09
N TYR A 65 -10.29 9.76 -38.96
CA TYR A 65 -11.10 9.10 -39.98
C TYR A 65 -12.28 9.97 -40.37
N VAL A 66 -12.74 9.76 -41.61
CA VAL A 66 -14.03 10.24 -42.10
C VAL A 66 -14.89 9.03 -42.46
N HIS A 67 -16.17 9.12 -42.11
CA HIS A 67 -17.22 8.16 -42.43
C HIS A 67 -18.31 8.87 -43.24
N ASP A 68 -18.66 8.36 -44.41
CA ASP A 68 -19.78 8.84 -45.20
C ASP A 68 -21.09 8.22 -44.68
N LEU A 69 -21.99 9.05 -44.14
CA LEU A 69 -23.18 8.60 -43.42
C LEU A 69 -24.24 7.98 -44.35
N LYS A 70 -24.11 8.14 -45.67
CA LYS A 70 -25.05 7.58 -46.66
C LYS A 70 -24.59 6.21 -47.14
N THR A 71 -23.29 6.05 -47.40
CA THR A 71 -22.70 4.85 -48.01
C THR A 71 -22.07 3.91 -46.97
N GLY A 72 -21.70 4.43 -45.80
CA GLY A 72 -20.96 3.69 -44.78
C GLY A 72 -19.46 3.57 -45.06
N GLU A 73 -18.94 4.21 -46.11
CA GLU A 73 -17.52 4.18 -46.44
C GLU A 73 -16.68 4.92 -45.37
N GLU A 74 -15.54 4.34 -44.99
CA GLU A 74 -14.61 4.92 -44.01
C GLU A 74 -13.18 4.97 -44.54
N TRP A 75 -12.51 6.11 -44.37
CA TRP A 75 -11.11 6.25 -44.76
C TRP A 75 -10.31 7.15 -43.79
N PRO A 76 -9.00 6.87 -43.61
CA PRO A 76 -8.13 7.72 -42.82
C PRO A 76 -7.78 9.00 -43.57
N VAL A 77 -7.69 10.13 -42.85
CA VAL A 77 -7.31 11.42 -43.43
C VAL A 77 -6.06 12.03 -42.79
N TYR A 78 -5.68 11.62 -41.57
CA TYR A 78 -4.49 12.15 -40.89
C TYR A 78 -4.00 11.24 -39.76
N ASP A 79 -2.72 10.84 -39.76
CA ASP A 79 -2.14 9.87 -38.82
C ASP A 79 -1.10 10.43 -37.84
N GLN A 80 -0.86 11.75 -37.88
CA GLN A 80 0.11 12.44 -37.04
C GLN A 80 -0.55 13.08 -35.81
N LEU A 81 -1.66 12.53 -35.33
CA LEU A 81 -2.27 12.91 -34.07
C LEU A 81 -1.38 12.48 -32.89
N ASN A 82 -1.60 13.12 -31.74
CA ASN A 82 -1.01 12.66 -30.49
C ASN A 82 -1.64 11.32 -30.07
N LYS A 83 -0.95 10.59 -29.20
CA LYS A 83 -1.51 9.41 -28.55
C LYS A 83 -2.79 9.79 -27.79
N ASP A 84 -3.91 9.16 -28.15
CA ASP A 84 -5.19 9.33 -27.44
C ASP A 84 -5.22 8.58 -26.10
N GLN A 85 -6.27 8.83 -25.32
CA GLN A 85 -6.52 8.20 -24.02
C GLN A 85 -7.54 7.06 -24.12
N GLN A 86 -7.80 6.47 -25.30
CA GLN A 86 -8.80 5.39 -25.43
C GLN A 86 -8.43 4.14 -24.61
N THR A 87 -7.13 3.89 -24.41
CA THR A 87 -6.61 2.76 -23.65
C THR A 87 -6.62 3.00 -22.14
N ALA A 88 -6.79 4.25 -21.69
CA ALA A 88 -6.80 4.66 -20.29
C ALA A 88 -8.23 4.84 -19.74
N TRP A 89 -8.34 5.24 -18.48
CA TRP A 89 -9.61 5.63 -17.87
C TRP A 89 -9.98 7.09 -18.22
N ALA A 90 -10.65 7.28 -19.35
CA ALA A 90 -10.90 8.61 -19.92
C ALA A 90 -12.34 9.12 -19.75
N ILE A 91 -12.73 9.47 -18.52
CA ILE A 91 -14.10 10.00 -18.22
C ILE A 91 -14.33 11.45 -18.69
N PHE A 92 -13.27 12.20 -18.99
CA PHE A 92 -13.33 13.57 -19.53
C PHE A 92 -13.16 13.61 -21.06
N GLY A 93 -13.27 12.44 -21.69
CA GLY A 93 -13.09 12.19 -23.11
C GLY A 93 -11.64 11.91 -23.52
N VAL A 94 -11.47 11.35 -24.73
CA VAL A 94 -10.26 10.60 -25.09
C VAL A 94 -9.22 11.35 -25.94
N TYR A 95 -9.60 12.48 -26.54
CA TYR A 95 -8.74 13.33 -27.37
C TYR A 95 -9.23 14.79 -27.31
N PRO A 96 -8.44 15.83 -27.63
CA PRO A 96 -8.97 17.19 -27.76
C PRO A 96 -10.12 17.31 -28.77
N GLY A 97 -10.98 18.30 -28.60
CA GLY A 97 -12.05 18.61 -29.54
C GLY A 97 -11.50 19.13 -30.88
N PHE A 98 -12.26 18.95 -31.94
CA PHE A 98 -11.98 19.43 -33.29
C PHE A 98 -13.30 19.76 -33.99
N SER A 99 -13.27 20.45 -35.14
CA SER A 99 -14.48 20.82 -35.86
C SER A 99 -14.25 20.94 -37.36
N TRP A 100 -15.33 20.86 -38.13
CA TRP A 100 -15.33 21.12 -39.56
C TRP A 100 -15.29 22.63 -39.82
N MET A 101 -14.60 23.02 -40.88
CA MET A 101 -14.74 24.35 -41.45
C MET A 101 -16.12 24.50 -42.09
N PRO A 102 -16.67 25.73 -42.22
CA PRO A 102 -18.02 25.94 -42.74
C PRO A 102 -18.30 25.31 -44.11
N GLN A 103 -17.28 25.18 -44.95
CA GLN A 103 -17.38 24.56 -46.28
C GLN A 103 -17.54 23.03 -46.24
N GLY A 104 -17.23 22.38 -45.11
CA GLY A 104 -17.40 20.94 -44.92
C GLY A 104 -16.34 20.05 -45.58
N ASP A 105 -15.27 20.62 -46.14
CA ASP A 105 -14.17 19.89 -46.77
C ASP A 105 -12.88 19.87 -45.92
N GLU A 106 -12.72 20.81 -45.00
CA GLU A 106 -11.59 20.93 -44.09
C GLU A 106 -11.97 20.71 -42.61
N LEU A 107 -11.03 20.19 -41.83
CA LEU A 107 -11.13 20.00 -40.38
C LEU A 107 -10.05 20.80 -39.66
N VAL A 108 -10.38 21.45 -38.54
CA VAL A 108 -9.42 22.07 -37.61
C VAL A 108 -9.28 21.20 -36.37
N ILE A 109 -8.09 20.66 -36.15
CA ILE A 109 -7.78 19.69 -35.11
C ILE A 109 -6.49 20.03 -34.37
N TRP A 110 -6.39 19.66 -33.10
CA TRP A 110 -5.14 19.71 -32.37
C TRP A 110 -4.26 18.49 -32.65
N ALA A 111 -2.99 18.71 -33.00
CA ALA A 111 -2.00 17.67 -33.21
C ALA A 111 -0.58 18.20 -32.98
N LYS A 112 0.24 17.42 -32.27
CA LYS A 112 1.66 17.72 -32.02
C LYS A 112 1.90 19.10 -31.37
N GLY A 113 1.03 19.49 -30.45
CA GLY A 113 1.11 20.79 -29.78
C GLY A 113 0.70 21.98 -30.64
N LYS A 114 0.04 21.76 -31.78
CA LYS A 114 -0.37 22.80 -32.74
C LYS A 114 -1.82 22.60 -33.19
N LEU A 115 -2.44 23.67 -33.70
CA LEU A 115 -3.69 23.58 -34.44
C LEU A 115 -3.36 23.31 -35.92
N GLN A 116 -3.94 22.25 -36.48
CA GLN A 116 -3.78 21.85 -37.87
C GLN A 116 -5.11 21.99 -38.59
N LYS A 117 -5.06 22.49 -39.82
CA LYS A 117 -6.16 22.44 -40.78
C LYS A 117 -5.88 21.32 -41.78
N ILE A 118 -6.79 20.38 -41.94
CA ILE A 118 -6.66 19.18 -42.78
C ILE A 118 -7.79 19.14 -43.79
N ASN A 119 -7.48 19.14 -45.09
CA ASN A 119 -8.47 18.90 -46.13
C ASN A 119 -8.76 17.40 -46.26
N THR A 120 -10.03 17.02 -46.16
CA THR A 120 -10.46 15.62 -46.12
C THR A 120 -10.49 14.92 -47.49
N SER A 121 -10.40 15.69 -48.58
CA SER A 121 -10.49 15.16 -49.95
C SER A 121 -9.10 14.98 -50.59
N ASN A 122 -8.19 15.95 -50.38
CA ASN A 122 -6.84 15.91 -50.97
C ASN A 122 -5.72 15.72 -49.93
N LEU A 123 -6.05 15.60 -48.65
CA LEU A 123 -5.13 15.35 -47.53
C LEU A 123 -4.09 16.46 -47.30
N SER A 124 -4.25 17.63 -47.92
CA SER A 124 -3.37 18.77 -47.67
C SER A 124 -3.54 19.28 -46.23
N GLN A 125 -2.43 19.72 -45.65
CA GLN A 125 -2.37 20.19 -44.27
C GLN A 125 -1.70 21.54 -44.17
N SER A 126 -2.17 22.36 -43.23
CA SER A 126 -1.51 23.61 -42.85
C SER A 126 -1.63 23.84 -41.35
N THR A 127 -0.56 24.33 -40.73
CA THR A 127 -0.61 24.74 -39.33
C THR A 127 -1.26 26.11 -39.20
N ILE A 128 -2.23 26.24 -38.29
CA ILE A 128 -2.79 27.53 -37.90
C ILE A 128 -1.90 28.09 -36.79
N PRO A 129 -1.23 29.24 -37.01
CA PRO A 129 -0.45 29.89 -35.96
C PRO A 129 -1.35 30.27 -34.79
N PHE A 130 -0.98 29.81 -33.59
CA PHE A 130 -1.71 30.11 -32.37
C PHE A 130 -0.72 30.33 -31.23
N SER A 131 -0.94 31.36 -30.44
CA SER A 131 -0.21 31.64 -29.21
C SER A 131 -1.15 32.28 -28.21
N VAL A 132 -1.03 31.87 -26.96
CA VAL A 132 -1.76 32.44 -25.83
C VAL A 132 -0.79 32.70 -24.69
N ALA A 133 -0.87 33.88 -24.09
CA ALA A 133 -0.24 34.17 -22.81
C ALA A 133 -1.30 33.97 -21.72
N ALA A 134 -1.01 33.09 -20.75
CA ALA A 134 -1.92 32.77 -19.66
C ALA A 134 -1.23 32.96 -18.31
N ASN A 135 -1.94 33.60 -17.38
CA ASN A 135 -1.53 33.70 -15.99
C ASN A 135 -2.40 32.71 -15.19
N LEU A 136 -1.79 31.63 -14.68
CA LEU A 136 -2.49 30.60 -13.93
C LEU A 136 -2.06 30.64 -12.46
N PRO A 137 -3.01 30.69 -11.50
CA PRO A 137 -2.66 30.67 -10.09
C PRO A 137 -2.16 29.27 -9.67
N LEU A 138 -1.04 29.25 -8.94
CA LEU A 138 -0.44 28.07 -8.32
C LEU A 138 -0.47 28.22 -6.80
N ALA A 139 -0.99 27.21 -6.10
CA ALA A 139 -0.91 27.15 -4.65
C ALA A 139 0.48 26.69 -4.20
N LYS A 140 0.88 27.10 -2.98
CA LYS A 140 2.13 26.62 -2.38
C LYS A 140 2.03 25.12 -2.09
N ARG A 141 3.06 24.39 -2.54
CA ARG A 141 3.25 22.96 -2.26
C ARG A 141 3.18 22.66 -0.75
N VAL A 142 2.36 21.70 -0.37
CA VAL A 142 2.34 21.08 0.96
C VAL A 142 3.51 20.11 1.04
N HIS A 143 4.49 20.41 1.90
CA HIS A 143 5.64 19.55 2.13
C HIS A 143 6.23 19.82 3.52
N PHE A 144 6.52 18.75 4.24
CA PHE A 144 7.05 18.74 5.60
C PHE A 144 8.21 17.75 5.69
N GLU A 145 9.23 18.13 6.45
CA GLU A 145 10.32 17.25 6.85
C GLU A 145 9.80 16.19 7.84
N GLN A 146 10.22 14.95 7.66
CA GLN A 146 9.97 13.86 8.59
C GLN A 146 11.19 13.68 9.49
N GLN A 147 10.98 13.16 10.70
CA GLN A 147 12.06 12.87 11.64
C GLN A 147 12.28 11.36 11.71
N ILE A 148 13.55 10.95 11.70
CA ILE A 148 13.96 9.57 12.04
C ILE A 148 14.37 9.57 13.50
N GLU A 149 13.67 8.80 14.33
CA GLU A 149 14.02 8.62 15.74
C GLU A 149 15.38 7.95 15.88
N ARG A 150 16.17 8.37 16.88
CA ARG A 150 17.59 8.03 16.99
C ARG A 150 17.98 7.25 18.23
N GLU A 151 17.19 7.30 19.29
CA GLU A 151 17.55 6.67 20.57
C GLU A 151 16.37 5.82 21.05
N THR A 152 15.24 6.47 21.29
CA THR A 152 14.00 5.82 21.71
C THR A 152 12.82 6.34 20.91
N PHE A 153 11.75 5.56 20.83
CA PHE A 153 10.46 5.99 20.31
C PHE A 153 9.31 5.46 21.17
N THR A 154 8.16 6.15 21.12
CA THR A 154 6.92 5.62 21.68
C THR A 154 6.20 4.82 20.61
N SER A 155 5.89 3.55 20.88
CA SER A 155 5.09 2.73 19.97
C SER A 155 3.71 3.35 19.78
N LYS A 156 3.38 3.66 18.52
CA LYS A 156 2.10 4.21 18.07
C LYS A 156 1.20 3.11 17.51
N MET A 157 1.74 1.97 17.08
CA MET A 157 0.94 0.84 16.64
C MET A 157 0.68 -0.16 17.77
N ILE A 158 -0.30 0.18 18.62
CA ILE A 158 -0.81 -0.72 19.64
C ILE A 158 -1.92 -1.59 19.04
N ARG A 159 -1.77 -2.91 19.17
CA ARG A 159 -2.67 -3.91 18.60
C ARG A 159 -3.35 -4.76 19.67
N ASP A 160 -4.48 -5.36 19.32
CA ASP A 160 -5.18 -6.39 20.09
C ASP A 160 -5.42 -6.02 21.56
N VAL A 161 -5.82 -4.77 21.81
CA VAL A 161 -6.07 -4.29 23.17
C VAL A 161 -7.28 -5.01 23.76
N SER A 162 -7.13 -5.52 24.98
CA SER A 162 -8.17 -6.13 25.80
C SER A 162 -8.06 -5.65 27.24
N THR A 163 -9.19 -5.37 27.89
CA THR A 163 -9.27 -4.88 29.27
C THR A 163 -9.59 -6.01 30.25
N SER A 164 -8.99 -5.97 31.45
CA SER A 164 -9.25 -6.96 32.49
C SER A 164 -10.71 -6.89 32.98
N PRO A 165 -11.30 -8.00 33.47
CA PRO A 165 -12.69 -8.01 33.92
C PRO A 165 -13.01 -6.99 35.02
N ASP A 166 -12.02 -6.63 35.85
CA ASP A 166 -12.15 -5.61 36.90
C ASP A 166 -11.95 -4.16 36.41
N GLY A 167 -11.64 -3.97 35.13
CA GLY A 167 -11.39 -2.66 34.49
C GLY A 167 -10.09 -1.97 34.88
N LYS A 168 -9.21 -2.62 35.67
CA LYS A 168 -8.02 -1.96 36.25
C LYS A 168 -6.75 -2.12 35.42
N SER A 169 -6.76 -2.97 34.40
CA SER A 169 -5.57 -3.20 33.57
C SER A 169 -5.94 -3.53 32.13
N ILE A 170 -4.97 -3.39 31.24
CA ILE A 170 -5.08 -3.80 29.84
C ILE A 170 -3.95 -4.77 29.49
N VAL A 171 -4.22 -5.63 28.51
CA VAL A 171 -3.24 -6.39 27.76
C VAL A 171 -3.30 -5.98 26.29
N PHE A 172 -2.17 -5.94 25.60
CA PHE A 172 -2.08 -5.53 24.20
C PHE A 172 -0.84 -6.10 23.53
N ARG A 173 -0.81 -6.12 22.19
CA ARG A 173 0.35 -6.45 21.38
C ARG A 173 1.05 -5.19 20.87
N ALA A 174 2.38 -5.18 20.93
CA ALA A 174 3.23 -4.20 20.25
C ALA A 174 4.62 -4.78 20.04
N LEU A 175 5.30 -4.40 18.94
CA LEU A 175 6.67 -4.84 18.61
C LEU A 175 6.84 -6.37 18.56
N GLY A 176 5.76 -7.08 18.20
CA GLY A 176 5.72 -8.55 18.13
C GLY A 176 5.42 -9.26 19.46
N TYR A 177 5.24 -8.55 20.58
CA TYR A 177 5.06 -9.17 21.91
C TYR A 177 3.81 -8.66 22.63
N ALA A 178 3.33 -9.42 23.61
CA ALA A 178 2.24 -9.02 24.48
C ALA A 178 2.76 -8.23 25.69
N TRP A 179 2.00 -7.22 26.10
CA TRP A 179 2.32 -6.28 27.17
C TRP A 179 1.10 -6.07 28.05
N THR A 180 1.33 -5.76 29.33
CA THR A 180 0.29 -5.40 30.30
C THR A 180 0.53 -4.01 30.85
N LYS A 181 -0.54 -3.31 31.21
CA LYS A 181 -0.47 -2.00 31.88
C LYS A 181 -1.61 -1.87 32.89
N GLU A 182 -1.29 -1.42 34.10
CA GLU A 182 -2.30 -0.98 35.08
C GLU A 182 -2.83 0.40 34.67
N LEU A 183 -4.15 0.59 34.71
CA LEU A 183 -4.81 1.84 34.35
C LEU A 183 -5.02 2.74 35.59
N PRO A 184 -5.03 4.08 35.41
CA PRO A 184 -4.64 4.79 34.19
C PRO A 184 -3.11 5.00 34.07
N ASN A 185 -2.38 4.98 35.19
CA ASN A 185 -1.02 5.54 35.31
C ASN A 185 0.11 4.51 35.34
N GLY A 186 -0.19 3.21 35.21
CA GLY A 186 0.83 2.17 35.18
C GLY A 186 1.75 2.27 33.96
N LYS A 187 2.93 1.65 34.06
CA LYS A 187 3.87 1.50 32.94
C LYS A 187 3.64 0.17 32.22
N PRO A 188 3.69 0.12 30.88
CA PRO A 188 3.72 -1.12 30.14
C PRO A 188 4.83 -2.07 30.61
N LYS A 189 4.49 -3.36 30.77
CA LYS A 189 5.41 -4.43 31.14
C LYS A 189 5.19 -5.61 30.20
N ARG A 190 6.28 -6.20 29.71
CA ARG A 190 6.22 -7.41 28.87
C ARG A 190 5.46 -8.51 29.61
N LEU A 191 4.53 -9.17 28.92
CA LEU A 191 3.67 -10.19 29.53
C LEU A 191 4.49 -11.43 29.90
N THR A 192 5.38 -11.84 28.99
CA THR A 192 6.24 -13.02 29.15
C THR A 192 7.72 -12.68 28.89
N SER A 193 8.60 -13.66 29.09
CA SER A 193 10.00 -13.63 28.70
C SER A 193 10.31 -14.48 27.45
N GLY A 194 9.27 -14.97 26.75
CA GLY A 194 9.42 -15.83 25.57
C GLY A 194 9.94 -15.10 24.33
N GLU A 195 10.58 -15.84 23.44
CA GLU A 195 11.15 -15.31 22.20
C GLU A 195 10.17 -15.33 21.02
N ASP A 196 9.14 -16.17 21.07
CA ASP A 196 8.11 -16.25 20.05
C ASP A 196 7.24 -14.99 20.06
N PHE A 197 6.79 -14.59 18.87
CA PHE A 197 5.89 -13.44 18.80
C PHE A 197 4.55 -13.80 19.41
N GLU A 198 3.94 -12.84 20.09
CA GLU A 198 2.73 -13.02 20.88
C GLU A 198 1.67 -12.06 20.38
N ALA A 199 0.46 -12.57 20.16
CA ALA A 199 -0.62 -11.81 19.55
C ALA A 199 -1.99 -12.19 20.10
N GLU A 200 -2.95 -11.32 19.86
CA GLU A 200 -4.37 -11.54 20.15
C GLU A 200 -4.62 -12.05 21.60
N PRO A 201 -4.07 -11.36 22.62
CA PRO A 201 -4.26 -11.74 24.02
C PRO A 201 -5.70 -11.48 24.48
N SER A 202 -6.21 -12.32 25.38
CA SER A 202 -7.52 -12.17 26.01
C SER A 202 -7.51 -12.68 27.46
N PHE A 203 -8.19 -11.97 28.36
CA PHE A 203 -8.29 -12.34 29.78
C PHE A 203 -9.25 -13.51 30.01
N SER A 204 -8.98 -14.34 31.03
CA SER A 204 -9.98 -15.25 31.59
C SER A 204 -11.10 -14.46 32.26
N PRO A 205 -12.33 -15.01 32.38
CA PRO A 205 -13.44 -14.33 33.05
C PRO A 205 -13.15 -13.93 34.50
N ASP A 206 -12.31 -14.70 35.20
CA ASP A 206 -11.88 -14.39 36.58
C ASP A 206 -10.68 -13.45 36.67
N GLY A 207 -10.13 -13.01 35.52
CA GLY A 207 -9.01 -12.09 35.41
C GLY A 207 -7.66 -12.63 35.86
N LYS A 208 -7.53 -13.92 36.22
CA LYS A 208 -6.28 -14.49 36.74
C LYS A 208 -5.33 -14.97 35.64
N LYS A 209 -5.84 -15.18 34.43
CA LYS A 209 -5.07 -15.73 33.33
C LYS A 209 -5.25 -14.92 32.06
N ILE A 210 -4.30 -15.06 31.14
CA ILE A 210 -4.38 -14.50 29.79
C ILE A 210 -4.07 -15.62 28.79
N VAL A 211 -4.96 -15.82 27.83
CA VAL A 211 -4.71 -16.65 26.64
C VAL A 211 -4.15 -15.78 25.52
N PHE A 212 -3.23 -16.29 24.71
CA PHE A 212 -2.67 -15.58 23.56
C PHE A 212 -2.16 -16.56 22.51
N VAL A 213 -1.97 -16.07 21.29
CA VAL A 213 -1.37 -16.81 20.18
C VAL A 213 0.13 -16.56 20.16
N THR A 214 0.91 -17.62 19.92
CA THR A 214 2.35 -17.54 19.65
C THR A 214 2.64 -17.72 18.16
N TRP A 215 3.74 -17.15 17.66
CA TRP A 215 4.24 -17.38 16.31
C TRP A 215 5.76 -17.53 16.25
N ASN A 216 6.20 -18.61 15.59
CA ASN A 216 7.57 -18.89 15.22
C ASN A 216 7.62 -19.35 13.76
N ASP A 217 8.51 -18.80 12.93
CA ASP A 217 8.55 -19.14 11.50
C ASP A 217 8.87 -20.63 11.25
N LEU A 218 9.63 -21.26 12.16
CA LEU A 218 10.04 -22.67 12.08
C LEU A 218 9.05 -23.59 12.82
N ASN A 219 8.74 -23.26 14.08
CA ASN A 219 7.88 -24.08 14.94
C ASN A 219 6.38 -23.88 14.70
N LYS A 220 6.00 -22.87 13.91
CA LYS A 220 4.63 -22.41 13.66
C LYS A 220 3.98 -21.88 14.95
N GLY A 221 2.71 -21.53 14.86
CA GLY A 221 1.99 -20.95 15.99
C GLY A 221 1.34 -22.00 16.88
N THR A 222 1.11 -21.62 18.13
CA THR A 222 0.32 -22.35 19.13
C THR A 222 -0.54 -21.37 19.93
N ILE A 223 -1.56 -21.85 20.64
CA ILE A 223 -2.26 -21.08 21.67
C ILE A 223 -1.62 -21.39 23.01
N ALA A 224 -1.28 -20.34 23.77
CA ALA A 224 -0.68 -20.44 25.10
C ALA A 224 -1.51 -19.67 26.12
N GLU A 225 -1.37 -20.04 27.40
CA GLU A 225 -2.02 -19.41 28.54
C GLU A 225 -0.94 -19.05 29.58
N ILE A 226 -1.02 -17.86 30.17
CA ILE A 226 -0.18 -17.44 31.30
C ILE A 226 -1.03 -17.15 32.53
N GLU A 227 -0.62 -17.67 33.68
CA GLU A 227 -1.21 -17.35 34.98
C GLU A 227 -0.49 -16.12 35.58
N LEU A 228 -1.24 -15.07 35.89
CA LEU A 228 -0.68 -13.74 36.13
C LEU A 228 0.11 -13.62 37.42
N LYS A 229 -0.20 -14.42 38.45
CA LYS A 229 0.47 -14.37 39.76
C LYS A 229 1.80 -15.11 39.76
N SER A 230 1.83 -16.35 39.26
CA SER A 230 3.04 -17.19 39.18
C SER A 230 3.89 -16.90 37.94
N LYS A 231 3.32 -16.23 36.93
CA LYS A 231 3.94 -16.03 35.60
C LYS A 231 4.26 -17.33 34.86
N LYS A 232 3.59 -18.43 35.23
CA LYS A 232 3.74 -19.71 34.54
C LYS A 232 2.97 -19.68 33.22
N THR A 233 3.67 -19.92 32.12
CA THR A 233 3.09 -20.09 30.77
C THR A 233 2.93 -21.57 30.44
N THR A 234 1.79 -21.94 29.85
CA THR A 234 1.46 -23.30 29.42
C THR A 234 0.94 -23.27 27.97
N THR A 235 1.49 -24.10 27.10
CA THR A 235 0.94 -24.30 25.75
C THR A 235 -0.33 -25.15 25.82
N ILE A 236 -1.40 -24.66 25.18
CA ILE A 236 -2.75 -25.26 25.24
C ILE A 236 -3.00 -26.17 24.03
N THR A 237 -2.65 -25.71 22.82
CA THR A 237 -2.83 -26.52 21.60
C THR A 237 -1.67 -27.49 21.40
N GLN A 238 -1.98 -28.75 21.09
CA GLN A 238 -0.96 -29.80 20.86
C GLN A 238 -0.40 -29.81 19.43
N GLU A 239 -1.16 -29.28 18.47
CA GLU A 239 -0.78 -29.25 17.06
C GLU A 239 -0.12 -27.92 16.67
N LYS A 240 0.72 -27.97 15.63
CA LYS A 240 1.24 -26.79 14.95
C LYS A 240 0.14 -26.20 14.06
N GLY A 241 0.10 -24.87 13.93
CA GLY A 241 -0.83 -24.24 13.02
C GLY A 241 -0.62 -22.74 12.89
N ILE A 242 -1.57 -22.09 12.22
CA ILE A 242 -1.74 -20.64 12.29
C ILE A 242 -3.04 -20.43 13.08
N TYR A 243 -2.92 -20.06 14.34
CA TYR A 243 -4.06 -19.87 15.24
C TYR A 243 -4.40 -18.39 15.36
N ARG A 244 -5.67 -18.07 15.54
CA ARG A 244 -6.19 -16.70 15.59
C ARG A 244 -7.33 -16.60 16.59
N HIS A 245 -7.47 -15.44 17.22
CA HIS A 245 -8.60 -14.98 18.00
C HIS A 245 -9.10 -15.96 19.08
N PRO A 246 -8.24 -16.39 20.04
CA PRO A 246 -8.69 -17.20 21.16
C PRO A 246 -9.59 -16.38 22.10
N SER A 247 -10.73 -16.95 22.51
CA SER A 247 -11.66 -16.35 23.48
C SER A 247 -12.18 -17.40 24.46
N TYR A 248 -12.31 -17.04 25.73
CA TYR A 248 -12.89 -17.91 26.76
C TYR A 248 -14.42 -18.01 26.64
N SER A 249 -14.96 -19.15 27.11
CA SER A 249 -16.35 -19.26 27.56
C SER A 249 -16.56 -18.46 28.84
N GLN A 250 -17.80 -18.08 29.13
CA GLN A 250 -18.14 -17.30 30.34
C GLN A 250 -17.81 -18.08 31.62
N ASP A 251 -17.97 -19.40 31.59
CA ASP A 251 -17.58 -20.27 32.70
C ASP A 251 -16.06 -20.52 32.85
N GLY A 252 -15.26 -20.05 31.88
CA GLY A 252 -13.80 -20.18 31.86
C GLY A 252 -13.26 -21.60 31.64
N LYS A 253 -14.10 -22.57 31.25
CA LYS A 253 -13.69 -23.98 31.05
C LYS A 253 -13.34 -24.33 29.60
N SER A 254 -13.71 -23.47 28.66
CA SER A 254 -13.49 -23.70 27.24
C SER A 254 -12.90 -22.46 26.55
N LEU A 255 -12.27 -22.69 25.41
CA LEU A 255 -11.85 -21.67 24.46
C LEU A 255 -12.57 -21.88 23.12
N VAL A 256 -12.76 -20.81 22.38
CA VAL A 256 -13.03 -20.84 20.95
C VAL A 256 -11.93 -20.07 20.23
N TYR A 257 -11.52 -20.54 19.05
CA TYR A 257 -10.48 -19.91 18.26
C TYR A 257 -10.64 -20.24 16.77
N ARG A 258 -9.91 -19.54 15.91
CA ARG A 258 -9.82 -19.83 14.48
C ARG A 258 -8.46 -20.45 14.13
N LYS A 259 -8.47 -21.49 13.30
CA LYS A 259 -7.29 -22.00 12.58
C LYS A 259 -7.30 -21.42 11.17
N GLU A 260 -6.30 -20.62 10.82
CA GLU A 260 -6.17 -19.97 9.53
C GLU A 260 -5.59 -20.92 8.46
N GLY A 261 -5.98 -20.70 7.20
CA GLY A 261 -5.36 -21.35 6.04
C GLY A 261 -3.95 -20.84 5.76
N GLY A 262 -3.21 -21.56 4.92
CA GLY A 262 -1.87 -21.18 4.52
C GLY A 262 -1.81 -19.91 3.67
N ASN A 263 -0.77 -19.10 3.86
CA ASN A 263 -0.62 -17.81 3.18
C ASN A 263 0.80 -17.59 2.61
N ARG A 264 1.06 -16.43 2.02
CA ARG A 264 2.35 -16.10 1.36
C ARG A 264 3.44 -15.63 2.31
N ASP A 265 3.11 -15.33 3.56
CA ASP A 265 4.08 -14.83 4.55
C ASP A 265 4.54 -15.99 5.46
N GLN A 266 3.59 -16.79 5.93
CA GLN A 266 3.78 -17.83 6.96
C GLN A 266 3.94 -19.25 6.40
N GLY A 267 3.65 -19.44 5.10
CA GLY A 267 3.64 -20.72 4.42
C GLY A 267 2.31 -21.47 4.49
N ARG A 268 2.29 -22.71 3.97
CA ARG A 268 1.09 -23.56 3.80
C ARG A 268 1.11 -24.88 4.56
N THR A 269 2.13 -25.10 5.38
CA THR A 269 2.29 -26.33 6.15
C THR A 269 1.50 -26.25 7.46
N PHE A 270 0.93 -27.36 7.92
CA PHE A 270 0.14 -27.46 9.16
C PHE A 270 -1.16 -26.64 9.18
N THR A 271 -1.67 -26.23 8.02
CA THR A 271 -2.89 -25.42 7.88
C THR A 271 -4.09 -26.19 7.33
N LYS A 272 -4.10 -27.54 7.43
CA LYS A 272 -5.26 -28.35 7.03
C LYS A 272 -6.46 -28.08 7.95
N ASN A 273 -7.65 -28.16 7.37
CA ASN A 273 -8.94 -27.91 8.01
C ASN A 273 -9.00 -26.51 8.67
N PRO A 274 -8.85 -25.42 7.90
CA PRO A 274 -9.07 -24.09 8.44
C PRO A 274 -10.54 -23.92 8.87
N GLY A 275 -10.77 -23.09 9.88
CA GLY A 275 -12.10 -22.84 10.43
C GLY A 275 -12.08 -22.51 11.91
N ILE A 276 -13.26 -22.46 12.51
CA ILE A 276 -13.47 -22.20 13.94
C ILE A 276 -13.49 -23.53 14.70
N TYR A 277 -12.83 -23.53 15.85
CA TYR A 277 -12.71 -24.67 16.75
C TYR A 277 -13.07 -24.26 18.17
N SER A 278 -13.72 -25.16 18.90
CA SER A 278 -13.79 -25.09 20.37
C SER A 278 -12.72 -26.00 20.99
N LEU A 279 -12.23 -25.65 22.17
CA LEU A 279 -11.26 -26.42 22.94
C LEU A 279 -11.70 -26.49 24.39
N ASN A 280 -11.67 -27.67 24.98
CA ASN A 280 -11.91 -27.87 26.40
C ASN A 280 -10.58 -27.76 27.16
N LEU A 281 -10.50 -26.84 28.13
CA LEU A 281 -9.24 -26.52 28.83
C LEU A 281 -8.76 -27.62 29.79
N GLU A 282 -9.66 -28.45 30.30
CA GLU A 282 -9.30 -29.57 31.19
C GLU A 282 -8.64 -30.72 30.41
N THR A 283 -9.14 -31.02 29.22
CA THR A 283 -8.68 -32.15 28.40
C THR A 283 -7.68 -31.76 27.32
N GLY A 284 -7.61 -30.48 26.95
CA GLY A 284 -6.80 -29.95 25.85
C GLY A 284 -7.28 -30.39 24.45
N LYS A 285 -8.48 -30.95 24.33
CA LYS A 285 -9.01 -31.48 23.05
C LYS A 285 -9.76 -30.40 22.28
N SER A 286 -9.40 -30.23 21.01
CA SER A 286 -10.10 -29.36 20.06
C SER A 286 -11.19 -30.09 19.28
N LYS A 287 -12.30 -29.39 19.01
CA LYS A 287 -13.42 -29.82 18.17
C LYS A 287 -13.66 -28.80 17.08
N PHE A 288 -13.70 -29.25 15.82
CA PHE A 288 -14.07 -28.40 14.69
C PHE A 288 -15.55 -28.02 14.78
N ILE A 289 -15.86 -26.75 14.52
CA ILE A 289 -17.22 -26.20 14.56
C ILE A 289 -17.69 -25.86 13.15
N ILE A 290 -17.00 -24.95 12.46
CA ILE A 290 -17.40 -24.48 11.13
C ILE A 290 -16.19 -24.04 10.31
N ALA A 291 -16.25 -24.16 8.98
CA ALA A 291 -15.12 -23.89 8.08
C ALA A 291 -14.83 -22.40 7.85
N ASP A 292 -15.84 -21.55 8.05
CA ASP A 292 -15.78 -20.12 7.75
C ASP A 292 -16.04 -19.28 9.01
N GLY A 293 -15.61 -18.02 8.96
CA GLY A 293 -15.79 -17.05 10.03
C GLY A 293 -14.49 -16.59 10.69
N ASP A 294 -14.54 -15.37 11.21
CA ASP A 294 -13.50 -14.69 11.97
C ASP A 294 -14.03 -14.22 13.32
N TYR A 295 -13.11 -13.91 14.25
CA TYR A 295 -13.39 -13.37 15.58
C TYR A 295 -14.43 -14.18 16.38
N PRO A 296 -14.25 -15.49 16.56
CA PRO A 296 -15.22 -16.29 17.30
C PRO A 296 -15.28 -15.91 18.78
N SER A 297 -16.49 -15.87 19.34
CA SER A 297 -16.73 -15.69 20.77
C SER A 297 -17.96 -16.48 21.22
N PHE A 298 -18.04 -16.82 22.50
CA PHE A 298 -19.25 -17.44 23.06
C PHE A 298 -20.38 -16.42 23.18
N ALA A 299 -21.61 -16.86 22.98
CA ALA A 299 -22.82 -16.11 23.34
C ALA A 299 -23.13 -16.28 24.83
N GLU A 300 -23.94 -15.38 25.39
CA GLU A 300 -24.55 -15.58 26.72
C GLU A 300 -25.10 -17.01 26.91
N GLY A 301 -24.64 -17.69 27.96
CA GLY A 301 -25.02 -19.07 28.28
C GLY A 301 -24.12 -20.17 27.69
N ASP A 302 -23.08 -19.80 26.93
CA ASP A 302 -22.06 -20.70 26.37
C ASP A 302 -22.59 -21.83 25.44
N ASP A 303 -23.82 -21.73 24.93
CA ASP A 303 -24.47 -22.74 24.07
C ASP A 303 -24.29 -22.48 22.56
N ARG A 304 -23.83 -21.28 22.20
CA ARG A 304 -23.60 -20.82 20.82
C ARG A 304 -22.30 -20.05 20.68
N ILE A 305 -21.77 -20.08 19.46
CA ILE A 305 -20.58 -19.31 19.04
C ILE A 305 -21.01 -18.22 18.07
N PHE A 306 -20.75 -16.96 18.40
CA PHE A 306 -20.78 -15.84 17.46
C PHE A 306 -19.52 -15.82 16.60
N PHE A 307 -19.66 -15.40 15.35
CA PHE A 307 -18.54 -15.17 14.43
C PHE A 307 -18.93 -14.16 13.34
N GLN A 308 -17.92 -13.55 12.72
CA GLN A 308 -18.11 -12.59 11.64
C GLN A 308 -17.73 -13.21 10.28
N THR A 309 -18.52 -12.93 9.24
CA THR A 309 -18.18 -13.24 7.85
C THR A 309 -17.99 -11.96 7.02
N GLY A 310 -17.28 -12.07 5.90
CA GLY A 310 -16.91 -10.93 5.05
C GLY A 310 -15.56 -10.29 5.40
N GLY A 311 -14.84 -10.79 6.40
CA GLY A 311 -13.50 -10.31 6.78
C GLY A 311 -13.51 -8.97 7.52
N LYS A 312 -12.39 -8.24 7.46
CA LYS A 312 -12.18 -6.89 8.02
C LYS A 312 -12.09 -5.85 6.89
N PHE A 313 -11.20 -4.85 7.00
CA PHE A 313 -10.92 -3.91 5.92
C PHE A 313 -10.26 -4.68 4.77
N PHE A 314 -10.54 -4.27 3.52
CA PHE A 314 -10.17 -5.03 2.31
C PHE A 314 -10.87 -6.40 2.19
N GLY A 315 -12.00 -6.56 2.88
CA GLY A 315 -12.89 -7.72 2.75
C GLY A 315 -14.13 -7.41 1.92
N ASN A 316 -15.19 -8.20 2.11
CA ASN A 316 -16.47 -7.99 1.44
C ASN A 316 -17.13 -6.69 1.89
N LEU A 317 -17.85 -6.00 1.01
CA LEU A 317 -18.47 -4.72 1.34
C LEU A 317 -19.45 -4.80 2.51
N THR A 318 -20.14 -5.94 2.64
CA THR A 318 -21.04 -6.24 3.76
C THR A 318 -20.37 -7.23 4.69
N LYS A 319 -20.42 -6.93 5.99
CA LYS A 319 -20.00 -7.86 7.05
C LYS A 319 -21.24 -8.40 7.76
N SER A 320 -21.19 -9.66 8.15
CA SER A 320 -22.33 -10.30 8.82
C SER A 320 -21.91 -10.91 10.15
N LEU A 321 -22.64 -10.58 11.23
CA LEU A 321 -22.54 -11.27 12.52
C LEU A 321 -23.47 -12.48 12.48
N LYS A 322 -22.88 -13.66 12.63
CA LYS A 322 -23.57 -14.94 12.60
C LYS A 322 -23.35 -15.72 13.89
N SER A 323 -24.14 -16.77 14.10
CA SER A 323 -23.87 -17.75 15.16
C SER A 323 -24.25 -19.17 14.77
N VAL A 324 -23.61 -20.15 15.40
CA VAL A 324 -23.94 -21.58 15.32
C VAL A 324 -23.98 -22.18 16.73
N ASP A 325 -24.63 -23.34 16.88
CA ASP A 325 -24.50 -24.13 18.10
C ASP A 325 -23.08 -24.74 18.25
N LEU A 326 -22.79 -25.36 19.40
CA LEU A 326 -21.49 -26.00 19.67
C LEU A 326 -21.18 -27.21 18.76
N ASN A 327 -22.08 -27.61 17.86
CA ASN A 327 -21.89 -28.65 16.86
C ASN A 327 -21.75 -28.09 15.44
N GLY A 328 -21.73 -26.75 15.27
CA GLY A 328 -21.68 -26.10 13.97
C GLY A 328 -22.99 -26.15 13.19
N LYS A 329 -24.12 -26.40 13.87
CA LYS A 329 -25.46 -26.46 13.28
C LYS A 329 -26.27 -25.23 13.66
N ASP A 330 -27.49 -25.15 13.09
CA ASP A 330 -28.43 -24.06 13.36
C ASP A 330 -27.79 -22.69 13.14
N GLU A 331 -27.15 -22.49 11.97
CA GLU A 331 -26.56 -21.20 11.61
C GLU A 331 -27.64 -20.11 11.54
N ARG A 332 -27.38 -18.99 12.20
CA ARG A 332 -28.25 -17.81 12.20
C ARG A 332 -27.45 -16.57 11.84
N THR A 333 -27.97 -15.76 10.92
CA THR A 333 -27.45 -14.41 10.65
C THR A 333 -28.24 -13.41 11.50
N HIS A 334 -27.54 -12.60 12.28
CA HIS A 334 -28.16 -11.65 13.21
C HIS A 334 -28.07 -10.21 12.71
N ILE A 335 -26.91 -9.84 12.18
CA ILE A 335 -26.65 -8.48 11.68
C ILE A 335 -25.98 -8.57 10.31
N GLU A 336 -26.39 -7.71 9.39
CA GLU A 336 -25.64 -7.35 8.20
C GLU A 336 -25.32 -5.85 8.21
N SER A 337 -24.08 -5.49 7.94
CA SER A 337 -23.65 -4.09 7.92
C SER A 337 -22.82 -3.80 6.68
N LYS A 338 -23.39 -3.03 5.75
CA LYS A 338 -22.67 -2.51 4.58
C LYS A 338 -21.69 -1.43 5.04
N TYR A 339 -20.44 -1.53 4.61
CA TYR A 339 -19.30 -0.74 5.12
C TYR A 339 -18.99 -0.91 6.62
N GLY A 340 -19.66 -1.85 7.28
CA GLY A 340 -19.26 -2.33 8.59
C GLY A 340 -17.88 -2.97 8.53
N ASN A 341 -17.16 -2.97 9.65
CA ASN A 341 -15.82 -3.55 9.70
C ASN A 341 -15.63 -4.57 10.82
N ARG A 342 -16.03 -4.22 12.05
CA ARG A 342 -16.09 -5.13 13.18
C ARG A 342 -17.46 -5.01 13.82
N LEU A 343 -18.09 -6.15 14.09
CA LEU A 343 -19.34 -6.29 14.82
C LEU A 343 -19.02 -7.04 16.11
N VAL A 344 -19.23 -6.41 17.26
CA VAL A 344 -18.79 -6.89 18.56
C VAL A 344 -19.99 -6.95 19.52
N PRO A 345 -20.63 -8.12 19.69
CA PRO A 345 -21.74 -8.28 20.63
C PRO A 345 -21.26 -8.09 22.08
N SER A 346 -22.13 -7.57 22.95
CA SER A 346 -21.87 -7.47 24.40
C SER A 346 -21.93 -8.84 25.07
N PRO A 347 -21.23 -9.04 26.20
CA PRO A 347 -21.27 -10.29 26.97
C PRO A 347 -22.68 -10.75 27.35
N ASP A 348 -23.60 -9.81 27.61
CA ASP A 348 -25.00 -10.07 27.93
C ASP A 348 -25.93 -10.17 26.71
N ASN A 349 -25.37 -10.18 25.50
CA ASN A 349 -26.08 -10.26 24.21
C ASN A 349 -27.12 -9.14 23.95
N LYS A 350 -27.16 -8.05 24.73
CA LYS A 350 -28.15 -6.98 24.55
C LYS A 350 -27.69 -5.84 23.66
N TRP A 351 -26.39 -5.73 23.41
CA TRP A 351 -25.79 -4.63 22.66
C TRP A 351 -24.81 -5.15 21.61
N VAL A 352 -24.56 -4.32 20.61
CA VAL A 352 -23.49 -4.51 19.62
C VAL A 352 -22.74 -3.21 19.45
N ALA A 353 -21.42 -3.25 19.62
CA ALA A 353 -20.52 -2.18 19.23
C ALA A 353 -20.02 -2.49 17.82
N PHE A 354 -19.93 -1.48 16.96
CA PHE A 354 -19.46 -1.69 15.60
C PHE A 354 -18.66 -0.52 15.02
N ILE A 355 -17.80 -0.86 14.07
CA ILE A 355 -17.07 0.11 13.26
C ILE A 355 -17.79 0.27 11.94
N HIS A 356 -18.13 1.50 11.56
CA HIS A 356 -18.68 1.85 10.25
C HIS A 356 -17.86 3.01 9.66
N LEU A 357 -17.24 2.78 8.50
CA LEU A 357 -16.36 3.77 7.83
C LEU A 357 -15.34 4.45 8.78
N HIS A 358 -14.60 3.63 9.51
CA HIS A 358 -13.58 4.00 10.52
C HIS A 358 -14.13 4.56 11.85
N LYS A 359 -15.40 4.92 11.95
CA LYS A 359 -16.02 5.48 13.17
C LYS A 359 -16.61 4.40 14.05
N ALA A 360 -16.71 4.65 15.36
CA ALA A 360 -17.25 3.70 16.33
C ALA A 360 -18.69 4.04 16.71
N TYR A 361 -19.54 3.02 16.77
CA TYR A 361 -20.97 3.11 17.09
C TYR A 361 -21.41 2.01 18.04
N VAL A 362 -22.59 2.19 18.65
CA VAL A 362 -23.27 1.19 19.47
C VAL A 362 -24.77 1.18 19.17
N ALA A 363 -25.37 -0.02 19.21
CA ALA A 363 -26.81 -0.23 19.05
C ALA A 363 -27.29 -1.43 19.89
N PRO A 364 -28.60 -1.54 20.20
CA PRO A 364 -29.17 -2.77 20.73
C PRO A 364 -28.97 -3.96 19.78
N LEU A 365 -28.65 -5.13 20.35
CA LEU A 365 -28.59 -6.40 19.64
C LEU A 365 -29.91 -7.15 19.82
N VAL A 366 -30.60 -7.43 18.70
CA VAL A 366 -31.90 -8.12 18.70
C VAL A 366 -31.73 -9.53 18.14
N LEU A 367 -31.84 -10.54 19.00
CA LEU A 367 -31.70 -11.96 18.65
C LEU A 367 -33.05 -12.66 18.49
N ASN A 368 -33.88 -12.21 17.53
CA ASN A 368 -35.24 -12.74 17.30
C ASN A 368 -35.31 -13.76 16.13
N GLY A 369 -34.16 -14.19 15.61
CA GLY A 369 -34.06 -15.11 14.47
C GLY A 369 -34.18 -14.45 13.09
N GLN A 370 -34.32 -13.12 13.02
CA GLN A 370 -34.27 -12.36 11.77
C GLN A 370 -32.96 -11.60 11.63
N THR A 371 -32.50 -11.41 10.39
CA THR A 371 -31.35 -10.56 10.06
C THR A 371 -31.73 -9.09 10.18
N ASN A 372 -30.97 -8.32 10.95
CA ASN A 372 -31.10 -6.87 11.05
C ASN A 372 -30.01 -6.18 10.22
N ASN A 373 -30.41 -5.28 9.33
CA ASN A 373 -29.45 -4.39 8.67
C ASN A 373 -29.06 -3.26 9.62
N LEU A 374 -27.76 -3.03 9.78
CA LEU A 374 -27.20 -2.05 10.72
C LEU A 374 -26.15 -1.15 10.07
N ASP A 375 -26.35 0.15 10.19
CA ASP A 375 -25.43 1.22 9.79
C ASP A 375 -25.56 2.41 10.76
N ASP A 376 -24.86 3.52 10.47
CA ASP A 376 -24.88 4.74 11.28
C ASP A 376 -26.21 5.52 11.22
N ASN A 377 -27.10 5.21 10.27
CA ASN A 377 -28.36 5.90 10.02
C ASN A 377 -29.60 5.01 10.26
N SER A 378 -29.39 3.83 10.85
CA SER A 378 -30.43 2.84 11.04
C SER A 378 -31.53 3.33 11.98
N LYS A 379 -32.78 3.05 11.59
CA LYS A 379 -33.99 3.46 12.34
C LYS A 379 -34.73 2.28 12.98
N SER A 380 -34.37 1.05 12.61
CA SER A 380 -34.93 -0.19 13.17
C SER A 380 -34.55 -0.37 14.64
N VAL A 381 -33.38 0.12 15.03
CA VAL A 381 -32.88 0.20 16.40
C VAL A 381 -32.19 1.55 16.61
N PRO A 382 -32.17 2.11 17.84
CA PRO A 382 -31.43 3.34 18.11
C PRO A 382 -29.92 3.09 17.99
N VAL A 383 -29.23 3.95 17.23
CA VAL A 383 -27.77 3.91 17.04
C VAL A 383 -27.15 5.17 17.64
N ALA A 384 -26.09 5.00 18.42
CA ALA A 384 -25.33 6.12 19.00
C ALA A 384 -23.86 6.08 18.56
N THR A 385 -23.28 7.26 18.34
CA THR A 385 -21.85 7.39 18.03
C THR A 385 -21.03 7.32 19.32
N LEU A 386 -19.99 6.48 19.32
CA LEU A 386 -19.01 6.39 20.39
C LEU A 386 -17.81 7.32 20.13
N ASP A 387 -17.26 7.29 18.92
CA ASP A 387 -16.09 8.08 18.52
C ASP A 387 -16.15 8.43 17.01
N LYS A 388 -15.96 9.71 16.69
CA LYS A 388 -16.04 10.26 15.33
C LYS A 388 -14.72 10.12 14.54
N ASP A 389 -13.60 9.83 15.19
CA ASP A 389 -12.25 9.79 14.58
C ASP A 389 -11.74 8.35 14.35
N ALA A 390 -11.97 7.40 15.26
CA ALA A 390 -11.58 5.98 15.09
C ALA A 390 -12.27 5.00 16.06
N GLY A 391 -12.19 3.69 15.77
CA GLY A 391 -12.72 2.63 16.63
C GLY A 391 -11.96 1.29 16.58
N LEU A 392 -10.63 1.26 16.47
CA LEU A 392 -9.93 -0.03 16.40
C LEU A 392 -9.96 -0.78 17.73
N TYR A 393 -10.01 -2.12 17.65
CA TYR A 393 -10.07 -3.03 18.79
C TYR A 393 -11.23 -2.73 19.75
N LEU A 394 -12.42 -2.43 19.21
CA LEU A 394 -13.65 -2.34 20.00
C LEU A 394 -13.85 -3.62 20.82
N HIS A 395 -14.08 -3.46 22.12
CA HIS A 395 -14.43 -4.53 23.03
C HIS A 395 -15.24 -3.99 24.21
N TRP A 396 -15.94 -4.89 24.90
CA TRP A 396 -16.82 -4.56 26.01
C TRP A 396 -16.13 -4.80 27.35
N ALA A 397 -16.50 -3.99 28.34
CA ALA A 397 -16.36 -4.37 29.74
C ALA A 397 -17.29 -5.56 30.05
N GLU A 398 -16.92 -6.35 31.05
CA GLU A 398 -17.68 -7.55 31.47
C GLU A 398 -19.12 -7.22 31.86
N ASP A 399 -19.35 -6.01 32.40
CA ASP A 399 -20.68 -5.55 32.81
C ASP A 399 -21.61 -5.15 31.65
N SER A 400 -21.12 -5.21 30.40
CA SER A 400 -21.85 -4.82 29.19
C SER A 400 -22.30 -3.35 29.15
N LYS A 401 -21.79 -2.48 30.02
CA LYS A 401 -22.16 -1.05 30.11
C LYS A 401 -21.12 -0.11 29.56
N THR A 402 -19.89 -0.59 29.36
CA THR A 402 -18.78 0.25 28.91
C THR A 402 -18.14 -0.36 27.67
N VAL A 403 -17.88 0.47 26.66
CA VAL A 403 -17.16 0.08 25.44
C VAL A 403 -15.78 0.72 25.47
N HIS A 404 -14.77 -0.07 25.09
CA HIS A 404 -13.38 0.32 25.04
C HIS A 404 -12.83 0.20 23.62
N TRP A 405 -11.87 1.06 23.27
CA TRP A 405 -11.17 1.00 21.99
C TRP A 405 -9.81 1.69 22.09
N SER A 406 -9.01 1.61 21.03
CA SER A 406 -7.74 2.32 20.94
C SER A 406 -7.57 3.03 19.60
N LEU A 407 -6.76 4.08 19.62
CA LEU A 407 -6.27 4.75 18.43
C LEU A 407 -4.84 5.22 18.69
N GLY A 408 -3.90 4.69 17.94
CA GLY A 408 -2.49 4.98 18.17
C GLY A 408 -2.03 4.42 19.53
N ASP A 409 -1.38 5.27 20.31
CA ASP A 409 -0.94 4.98 21.68
C ASP A 409 -1.96 5.38 22.76
N GLN A 410 -3.23 5.57 22.38
CA GLN A 410 -4.27 6.06 23.27
C GLN A 410 -5.39 5.03 23.45
N TYR A 411 -5.78 4.81 24.71
CA TYR A 411 -6.89 3.96 25.14
C TYR A 411 -8.09 4.81 25.52
N TYR A 412 -9.28 4.42 25.06
CA TYR A 412 -10.52 5.13 25.27
C TYR A 412 -11.58 4.23 25.88
N SER A 413 -12.50 4.83 26.62
CA SER A 413 -13.56 4.13 27.34
C SER A 413 -14.80 5.01 27.39
N LYS A 414 -15.98 4.45 27.12
CA LYS A 414 -17.25 5.19 27.19
C LYS A 414 -18.38 4.36 27.75
N ASN A 415 -19.12 4.93 28.68
CA ASN A 415 -20.28 4.28 29.29
C ASN A 415 -21.55 4.53 28.46
N LEU A 416 -22.43 3.51 28.35
CA LEU A 416 -23.67 3.60 27.57
C LEU A 416 -24.69 4.58 28.18
N ASN A 417 -24.69 4.76 29.50
CA ASN A 417 -25.63 5.66 30.18
C ASN A 417 -25.46 7.13 29.76
N GLU A 418 -24.33 7.47 29.15
CA GLU A 418 -24.02 8.80 28.61
C GLU A 418 -24.50 8.99 27.16
N LYS A 419 -25.10 7.97 26.52
CA LYS A 419 -25.41 7.98 25.09
C LYS A 419 -26.86 7.85 24.70
N PHE A 420 -27.68 7.22 25.53
CA PHE A 420 -29.09 7.05 25.24
C PHE A 420 -29.93 7.78 26.28
N SER A 421 -30.85 8.62 25.83
CA SER A 421 -31.78 9.34 26.71
C SER A 421 -32.63 8.38 27.55
N PHE A 422 -32.98 7.21 27.00
CA PHE A 422 -33.68 6.15 27.75
C PHE A 422 -32.80 5.43 28.78
N LEU A 423 -31.48 5.66 28.79
CA LEU A 423 -30.55 5.26 29.84
C LEU A 423 -30.17 6.44 30.76
N GLY A 424 -30.80 7.61 30.59
CA GLY A 424 -30.61 8.79 31.43
C GLY A 424 -29.62 9.82 30.90
N ALA A 425 -29.16 9.72 29.64
CA ALA A 425 -28.25 10.70 29.04
C ALA A 425 -28.94 12.04 28.77
N ASP A 426 -28.27 13.15 29.08
CA ASP A 426 -28.61 14.48 28.56
C ASP A 426 -28.10 14.60 27.13
N THR A 427 -29.00 14.49 26.15
CA THR A 427 -28.64 14.35 24.73
C THR A 427 -28.47 15.70 24.00
N GLU A 428 -28.52 16.84 24.71
CA GLU A 428 -28.43 18.17 24.06
C GLU A 428 -26.99 18.61 23.69
N GLU A 429 -25.95 17.98 24.23
CA GLU A 429 -24.55 18.29 23.86
C GLU A 429 -23.90 17.16 23.04
N GLU A 430 -23.98 17.27 21.71
CA GLU A 430 -22.99 16.63 20.85
C GLU A 430 -21.65 17.36 21.01
N ASN A 431 -20.81 16.91 21.94
CA ASN A 431 -19.43 17.41 22.00
C ASN A 431 -18.72 17.12 20.67
N GLU A 432 -18.36 18.18 19.93
CA GLU A 432 -17.65 18.08 18.65
C GLU A 432 -16.17 17.65 18.82
N LEU A 433 -15.64 17.75 20.04
CA LEU A 433 -14.26 17.43 20.37
C LEU A 433 -14.14 16.01 20.95
N ARG A 434 -13.08 15.31 20.54
CA ARG A 434 -12.71 14.00 21.09
C ARG A 434 -12.20 14.16 22.51
N GLU A 435 -12.69 13.33 23.44
CA GLU A 435 -12.17 13.25 24.82
C GLU A 435 -10.70 12.81 24.82
N GLU A 436 -9.93 13.26 25.81
CA GLU A 436 -8.54 12.82 25.99
C GLU A 436 -8.51 11.35 26.42
N GLY A 437 -7.72 10.54 25.70
CA GLY A 437 -7.52 9.12 26.01
C GLY A 437 -6.47 8.91 27.09
N ILE A 438 -6.45 7.70 27.65
CA ILE A 438 -5.37 7.25 28.53
C ILE A 438 -4.18 6.84 27.65
N SER A 439 -3.04 7.52 27.78
CA SER A 439 -1.83 7.13 27.07
C SER A 439 -1.34 5.75 27.54
N ILE A 440 -1.14 4.83 26.60
CA ILE A 440 -0.56 3.51 26.84
C ILE A 440 0.94 3.67 27.17
N GLY A 441 1.66 4.48 26.39
CA GLY A 441 3.01 4.95 26.74
C GLY A 441 4.08 3.86 26.71
N LEU A 442 4.02 2.93 25.76
CA LEU A 442 5.10 1.97 25.54
C LEU A 442 6.27 2.66 24.83
N SER A 443 7.40 2.77 25.51
CA SER A 443 8.65 3.25 24.93
C SER A 443 9.56 2.07 24.58
N ALA A 444 10.24 2.16 23.44
CA ALA A 444 11.20 1.18 22.97
C ALA A 444 12.45 1.85 22.40
N ASP A 445 13.55 1.13 22.47
CA ASP A 445 14.83 1.57 21.92
C ASP A 445 14.83 1.43 20.39
N VAL A 446 15.48 2.37 19.72
CA VAL A 446 15.83 2.26 18.30
C VAL A 446 17.06 1.37 18.19
N ASP A 447 17.12 0.51 17.16
CA ASP A 447 18.30 -0.30 16.90
C ASP A 447 19.54 0.58 16.66
N GLN A 448 20.58 0.39 17.47
CA GLN A 448 21.85 1.10 17.39
C GLN A 448 23.00 0.09 17.25
N PRO A 449 23.55 -0.13 16.05
CA PRO A 449 24.77 -0.90 15.92
C PRO A 449 25.97 -0.13 16.48
N GLU A 450 26.94 -0.87 17.00
CA GLU A 450 28.15 -0.30 17.57
C GLU A 450 29.40 -0.54 16.71
N GLY A 451 30.41 0.30 16.93
CA GLY A 451 31.73 0.19 16.31
C GLY A 451 31.85 0.79 14.91
N SER A 452 33.09 0.99 14.48
CA SER A 452 33.38 1.66 13.21
C SER A 452 33.70 0.68 12.08
N ILE A 453 33.23 0.96 10.87
CA ILE A 453 33.55 0.21 9.64
C ILE A 453 34.16 1.18 8.62
N ALA A 454 35.19 0.75 7.91
CA ALA A 454 35.82 1.53 6.85
C ALA A 454 35.79 0.77 5.51
N PHE A 455 35.32 1.43 4.46
CA PHE A 455 35.37 0.96 3.08
C PHE A 455 36.41 1.76 2.32
N THR A 456 37.51 1.14 1.89
CA THR A 456 38.68 1.83 1.31
C THR A 456 38.83 1.52 -0.19
N GLY A 457 39.29 2.48 -0.99
CA GLY A 457 39.65 2.25 -2.39
C GLY A 457 38.49 2.13 -3.40
N ALA A 458 37.27 2.54 -3.02
CA ALA A 458 36.10 2.46 -3.91
C ALA A 458 36.00 3.67 -4.87
N THR A 459 35.21 3.55 -5.93
CA THR A 459 34.58 4.72 -6.57
C THR A 459 33.30 5.05 -5.80
N ILE A 460 33.15 6.27 -5.29
CA ILE A 460 31.99 6.67 -4.49
C ILE A 460 31.17 7.70 -5.25
N ILE A 461 29.91 7.39 -5.53
CA ILE A 461 28.93 8.32 -6.08
C ILE A 461 28.17 8.91 -4.89
N THR A 462 28.39 10.18 -4.57
CA THR A 462 27.93 10.74 -3.28
C THR A 462 26.47 11.19 -3.31
N MET A 463 25.97 11.59 -4.48
CA MET A 463 24.70 12.32 -4.66
C MET A 463 24.66 13.70 -3.98
N GLU A 464 25.82 14.24 -3.57
CA GLU A 464 25.97 15.66 -3.27
C GLU A 464 26.25 16.41 -4.59
N GLY A 465 25.19 16.66 -5.36
CA GLY A 465 25.32 17.17 -6.74
C GLY A 465 25.79 16.06 -7.69
N ASP A 466 26.81 16.35 -8.50
CA ASP A 466 27.41 15.40 -9.46
C ASP A 466 28.76 14.84 -8.99
N GLU A 467 29.04 14.92 -7.69
CA GLU A 467 30.33 14.50 -7.12
C GLU A 467 30.52 12.97 -7.17
N VAL A 468 31.67 12.58 -7.73
CA VAL A 468 32.17 11.20 -7.74
C VAL A 468 33.61 11.19 -7.23
N ILE A 469 33.84 10.52 -6.10
CA ILE A 469 35.17 10.38 -5.50
C ILE A 469 35.81 9.10 -6.03
N LYS A 470 36.92 9.25 -6.76
CA LYS A 470 37.73 8.11 -7.21
C LYS A 470 38.72 7.72 -6.10
N ASN A 471 38.96 6.42 -5.92
CA ASN A 471 39.83 5.90 -4.84
C ASN A 471 39.44 6.49 -3.46
N GLY A 472 38.15 6.49 -3.17
CA GLY A 472 37.57 7.07 -1.97
C GLY A 472 37.49 6.09 -0.81
N THR A 473 37.41 6.66 0.39
CA THR A 473 37.14 5.96 1.64
C THR A 473 35.88 6.50 2.32
N ILE A 474 35.03 5.59 2.82
CA ILE A 474 33.91 5.91 3.72
C ILE A 474 34.18 5.25 5.07
N VAL A 475 34.05 6.01 6.15
CA VAL A 475 34.09 5.51 7.52
C VAL A 475 32.71 5.71 8.15
N THR A 476 32.14 4.65 8.67
CA THR A 476 30.92 4.68 9.48
C THR A 476 31.28 4.44 10.95
N ASP A 477 30.48 4.98 11.86
CA ASP A 477 30.55 4.71 13.29
C ASP A 477 29.14 4.50 13.82
N GLY A 478 28.85 3.26 14.21
CA GLY A 478 27.48 2.79 14.42
C GLY A 478 26.60 3.10 13.21
N SER A 479 25.49 3.80 13.44
CA SER A 479 24.49 4.13 12.42
C SER A 479 24.85 5.31 11.49
N LYS A 480 25.95 6.02 11.72
CA LYS A 480 26.27 7.27 11.00
C LYS A 480 27.50 7.17 10.13
N ILE A 481 27.52 7.93 9.04
CA ILE A 481 28.74 8.21 8.27
C ILE A 481 29.57 9.21 9.07
N LEU A 482 30.74 8.78 9.54
CA LEU A 482 31.68 9.60 10.29
C LEU A 482 32.53 10.46 9.35
N ALA A 483 33.05 9.86 8.28
CA ALA A 483 33.92 10.54 7.32
C ALA A 483 33.78 9.95 5.91
N ILE A 484 34.01 10.78 4.89
CA ILE A 484 34.00 10.41 3.48
C ILE A 484 34.98 11.32 2.72
N GLY A 485 35.78 10.77 1.81
CA GLY A 485 36.76 11.54 1.04
C GLY A 485 37.73 10.65 0.25
N GLU A 486 38.73 11.27 -0.39
CA GLU A 486 39.85 10.53 -0.99
C GLU A 486 40.62 9.74 0.08
N THR A 487 41.04 8.52 -0.24
CA THR A 487 41.58 7.56 0.74
C THR A 487 42.79 8.09 1.51
N ASP A 488 43.67 8.86 0.88
CA ASP A 488 44.86 9.46 1.50
C ASP A 488 44.54 10.60 2.47
N LYS A 489 43.35 11.19 2.38
CA LYS A 489 42.86 12.28 3.25
C LYS A 489 42.06 11.78 4.45
N ILE A 490 41.66 10.50 4.47
CA ILE A 490 40.83 9.94 5.53
C ILE A 490 41.67 9.15 6.53
N LYS A 491 41.58 9.53 7.80
CA LYS A 491 42.19 8.78 8.91
C LYS A 491 41.22 7.73 9.43
N LEU A 492 41.66 6.47 9.44
CA LEU A 492 40.85 5.37 9.96
C LEU A 492 40.84 5.38 11.50
N PRO A 493 39.66 5.26 12.15
CA PRO A 493 39.59 5.08 13.59
C PRO A 493 40.32 3.81 14.04
N LYS A 494 40.93 3.85 15.23
CA LYS A 494 41.61 2.68 15.80
C LYS A 494 40.58 1.57 16.07
N GLY A 495 40.82 0.38 15.52
CA GLY A 495 39.91 -0.77 15.68
C GLY A 495 38.75 -0.80 14.68
N ALA A 496 38.68 0.13 13.73
CA ALA A 496 37.70 0.07 12.65
C ALA A 496 37.89 -1.21 11.83
N LYS A 497 36.79 -1.88 11.50
CA LYS A 497 36.80 -3.03 10.60
C LYS A 497 36.95 -2.55 9.16
N VAL A 498 38.07 -2.87 8.53
CA VAL A 498 38.42 -2.36 7.19
C VAL A 498 38.03 -3.38 6.12
N TYR A 499 37.36 -2.90 5.07
CA TYR A 499 37.06 -3.66 3.87
C TYR A 499 37.63 -2.94 2.64
N GLU A 500 38.52 -3.62 1.93
CA GLU A 500 39.11 -3.15 0.68
C GLU A 500 38.11 -3.28 -0.47
N MET A 501 37.83 -2.17 -1.15
CA MET A 501 36.80 -2.02 -2.19
C MET A 501 37.39 -1.66 -3.55
N ASN A 502 38.65 -2.02 -3.81
CA ASN A 502 39.33 -1.78 -5.07
C ASN A 502 38.51 -2.34 -6.25
N GLY A 503 38.23 -1.48 -7.24
CA GLY A 503 37.43 -1.82 -8.42
C GLY A 503 35.92 -1.87 -8.19
N LYS A 504 35.43 -1.60 -6.98
CA LYS A 504 34.00 -1.55 -6.65
C LYS A 504 33.46 -0.12 -6.66
N THR A 505 32.14 0.00 -6.74
CA THR A 505 31.44 1.29 -6.66
C THR A 505 30.49 1.30 -5.46
N ILE A 506 30.44 2.42 -4.75
CA ILE A 506 29.52 2.67 -3.64
C ILE A 506 28.60 3.84 -4.01
N MET A 507 27.30 3.70 -3.70
CA MET A 507 26.32 4.78 -3.80
C MET A 507 25.37 4.73 -2.57
N PRO A 508 24.56 5.78 -2.31
CA PRO A 508 23.53 5.71 -1.28
C PRO A 508 22.57 4.55 -1.53
N GLY A 509 21.99 4.00 -0.46
CA GLY A 509 20.89 3.06 -0.59
C GLY A 509 19.70 3.67 -1.34
N MET A 510 19.01 2.86 -2.14
CA MET A 510 17.89 3.33 -2.94
C MET A 510 16.67 3.65 -2.07
N VAL A 511 15.94 4.69 -2.47
CA VAL A 511 14.69 5.14 -1.87
C VAL A 511 13.55 4.86 -2.85
N ASP A 512 12.75 3.84 -2.54
CA ASP A 512 11.52 3.56 -3.28
C ASP A 512 10.39 4.45 -2.72
N ALA A 513 10.06 5.53 -3.42
CA ALA A 513 9.09 6.53 -2.97
C ALA A 513 7.62 6.07 -3.13
N HIS A 514 7.40 4.99 -3.88
CA HIS A 514 6.10 4.36 -4.06
C HIS A 514 6.27 2.84 -4.13
N ALA A 515 6.37 2.22 -2.97
CA ALA A 515 6.44 0.79 -2.81
C ALA A 515 5.07 0.18 -2.51
N HIS A 516 4.97 -1.15 -2.61
CA HIS A 516 4.00 -1.92 -1.83
C HIS A 516 4.73 -3.11 -1.20
N ILE A 517 5.02 -3.03 0.09
CA ILE A 517 5.99 -3.91 0.77
C ILE A 517 5.38 -5.24 1.28
N GLY A 518 4.22 -5.63 0.77
CA GLY A 518 3.50 -6.82 1.21
C GLY A 518 2.74 -6.67 2.53
N ALA A 519 2.46 -5.44 2.97
CA ALA A 519 1.78 -5.14 4.24
C ALA A 519 0.24 -5.06 4.16
N PHE A 520 -0.40 -5.83 3.27
CA PHE A 520 -1.87 -5.81 3.11
C PHE A 520 -2.62 -6.81 3.98
N ARG A 521 -1.94 -7.87 4.44
CA ARG A 521 -2.56 -8.95 5.21
C ARG A 521 -2.72 -8.55 6.68
N ASP A 522 -3.88 -8.84 7.25
CA ASP A 522 -4.16 -8.67 8.68
C ASP A 522 -3.70 -9.88 9.51
N GLY A 523 -3.40 -9.65 10.79
CA GLY A 523 -3.10 -10.70 11.77
C GLY A 523 -1.66 -10.78 12.25
N LEU A 524 -1.09 -11.99 12.24
CA LEU A 524 0.23 -12.28 12.81
C LEU A 524 1.35 -11.64 11.97
N THR A 525 2.49 -11.34 12.57
CA THR A 525 3.68 -10.91 11.83
C THR A 525 4.70 -12.06 11.84
N VAL A 526 5.49 -12.20 10.78
CA VAL A 526 6.56 -13.21 10.66
C VAL A 526 7.87 -12.66 11.22
N LYS A 527 8.74 -13.54 11.75
CA LYS A 527 10.08 -13.14 12.20
C LYS A 527 11.00 -12.81 11.01
N GLN A 528 10.68 -13.33 9.82
CA GLN A 528 11.36 -13.03 8.57
C GLN A 528 10.37 -12.70 7.46
N ASN A 529 10.30 -11.41 7.11
CA ASN A 529 9.48 -10.95 6.01
C ASN A 529 10.29 -10.97 4.71
N TRP A 530 10.04 -11.95 3.85
CA TRP A 530 10.85 -12.16 2.65
C TRP A 530 10.81 -10.99 1.67
N GLN A 531 9.71 -10.24 1.60
CA GLN A 531 9.59 -9.04 0.77
C GLN A 531 10.61 -7.97 1.20
N LEU A 532 10.75 -7.76 2.52
CA LEU A 532 11.74 -6.84 3.08
C LEU A 532 13.18 -7.28 2.80
N TYR A 533 13.46 -8.57 2.94
CA TYR A 533 14.77 -9.15 2.61
C TYR A 533 15.10 -9.01 1.13
N ALA A 534 14.15 -9.29 0.24
CA ALA A 534 14.33 -9.11 -1.21
C ALA A 534 14.63 -7.64 -1.56
N ASN A 535 13.90 -6.68 -0.98
CA ASN A 535 14.18 -5.25 -1.20
C ASN A 535 15.61 -4.87 -0.76
N LEU A 536 16.04 -5.31 0.42
CA LEU A 536 17.37 -4.98 0.95
C LEU A 536 18.50 -5.69 0.17
N ALA A 537 18.30 -6.95 -0.27
CA ALA A 537 19.24 -7.70 -1.11
C ALA A 537 19.49 -7.04 -2.48
N PHE A 538 18.53 -6.26 -2.95
CA PHE A 538 18.61 -5.46 -4.18
C PHE A 538 18.85 -3.97 -3.87
N GLY A 539 19.27 -3.62 -2.66
CA GLY A 539 19.79 -2.29 -2.35
C GLY A 539 18.76 -1.20 -2.04
N VAL A 540 17.48 -1.56 -1.90
CA VAL A 540 16.46 -0.64 -1.38
C VAL A 540 16.60 -0.59 0.15
N THR A 541 17.00 0.56 0.69
CA THR A 541 17.18 0.77 2.13
C THR A 541 16.06 1.59 2.75
N THR A 542 15.25 2.28 1.94
CA THR A 542 14.05 3.00 2.39
C THR A 542 12.90 2.78 1.43
N SER A 543 11.71 2.53 1.99
CA SER A 543 10.47 2.34 1.24
C SER A 543 9.38 3.23 1.82
N HIS A 544 8.70 3.98 0.96
CA HIS A 544 7.47 4.67 1.28
C HIS A 544 6.30 3.94 0.61
N ASP A 545 5.44 3.31 1.42
CA ASP A 545 4.26 2.57 0.96
C ASP A 545 3.01 3.46 1.06
N PRO A 546 2.48 3.99 -0.05
CA PRO A 546 1.39 4.94 -0.02
C PRO A 546 0.02 4.24 0.02
N SER A 547 -0.04 2.92 0.19
CA SER A 547 -1.30 2.19 0.44
C SER A 547 -1.03 0.85 1.08
N ALA A 548 -1.42 0.67 2.34
CA ALA A 548 -1.27 -0.60 3.04
C ALA A 548 -2.36 -0.81 4.09
N ASN A 549 -2.39 -2.00 4.70
CA ASN A 549 -3.11 -2.18 5.95
C ASN A 549 -2.37 -1.42 7.07
N SER A 550 -3.02 -0.42 7.67
CA SER A 550 -2.39 0.43 8.70
C SER A 550 -1.79 -0.39 9.83
N GLU A 551 -2.53 -1.35 10.37
CA GLU A 551 -2.08 -2.14 11.52
C GLU A 551 -0.81 -2.92 11.19
N THR A 552 -0.74 -3.53 10.02
CA THR A 552 0.42 -4.31 9.60
C THR A 552 1.61 -3.44 9.23
N VAL A 553 1.43 -2.39 8.43
CA VAL A 553 2.57 -1.58 7.92
C VAL A 553 3.29 -0.84 9.03
N PHE A 554 2.56 -0.26 10.00
CA PHE A 554 3.20 0.45 11.11
C PHE A 554 3.78 -0.51 12.15
N THR A 555 3.22 -1.73 12.30
CA THR A 555 3.88 -2.80 13.09
C THR A 555 5.23 -3.14 12.49
N LEU A 556 5.28 -3.38 11.17
CA LEU A 556 6.54 -3.68 10.47
C LEU A 556 7.53 -2.51 10.58
N SER A 557 7.06 -1.27 10.42
CA SER A 557 7.89 -0.07 10.55
C SER A 557 8.56 0.03 11.92
N GLU A 558 7.79 -0.15 13.01
CA GLU A 558 8.33 -0.10 14.37
C GLU A 558 9.26 -1.27 14.69
N MET A 559 8.97 -2.47 14.15
CA MET A 559 9.82 -3.65 14.34
C MET A 559 11.12 -3.59 13.52
N VAL A 560 11.13 -2.93 12.36
CA VAL A 560 12.39 -2.63 11.66
C VAL A 560 13.16 -1.56 12.44
N LYS A 561 12.47 -0.54 12.98
CA LYS A 561 13.09 0.54 13.75
C LYS A 561 13.80 0.05 15.01
N ASN A 562 13.26 -0.93 15.73
CA ASN A 562 13.86 -1.47 16.95
C ASN A 562 14.77 -2.70 16.70
N GLY A 563 14.97 -3.12 15.45
CA GLY A 563 15.85 -4.25 15.09
C GLY A 563 15.23 -5.64 15.27
N SER A 564 13.96 -5.74 15.67
CA SER A 564 13.24 -7.03 15.70
C SER A 564 13.02 -7.64 14.31
N LEU A 565 13.02 -6.82 13.25
CA LEU A 565 12.95 -7.26 11.86
C LEU A 565 14.06 -6.63 11.01
N VAL A 566 14.57 -7.40 10.05
CA VAL A 566 15.49 -6.92 9.02
C VAL A 566 14.69 -6.48 7.80
N GLY A 567 14.99 -5.28 7.28
CA GLY A 567 14.31 -4.73 6.11
C GLY A 567 14.71 -3.28 5.82
N PRO A 568 14.25 -2.70 4.69
CA PRO A 568 14.32 -1.26 4.47
C PRO A 568 13.57 -0.50 5.57
N ARG A 569 13.95 0.75 5.82
CA ARG A 569 13.16 1.66 6.66
C ARG A 569 11.81 1.91 6.00
N ILE A 570 10.73 1.75 6.76
CA ILE A 570 9.37 1.77 6.24
C ILE A 570 8.67 3.06 6.68
N PHE A 571 8.20 3.83 5.70
CA PHE A 571 7.25 4.91 5.87
C PHE A 571 5.97 4.56 5.13
N SER A 572 4.82 5.01 5.63
CA SER A 572 3.56 4.70 4.97
C SER A 572 2.48 5.71 5.29
N THR A 573 1.49 5.77 4.40
CA THR A 573 0.21 6.44 4.65
C THR A 573 -0.79 5.55 5.37
N GLY A 574 -0.52 4.24 5.50
CA GLY A 574 -1.51 3.24 5.89
C GLY A 574 -2.69 3.21 4.92
N PHE A 575 -3.91 3.10 5.46
CA PHE A 575 -5.13 3.21 4.66
C PHE A 575 -5.22 4.54 3.92
N ILE A 576 -5.63 4.48 2.67
CA ILE A 576 -5.76 5.65 1.79
C ILE A 576 -7.06 6.41 2.10
N LEU A 577 -7.09 7.70 1.77
CA LEU A 577 -8.30 8.52 1.82
C LEU A 577 -9.13 8.29 0.55
N TYR A 578 -9.73 7.11 0.44
CA TYR A 578 -10.40 6.67 -0.79
C TYR A 578 -11.73 7.37 -1.03
N GLY A 579 -11.88 8.05 -2.17
CA GLY A 579 -13.09 8.79 -2.52
C GLY A 579 -14.14 8.00 -3.32
N ALA A 580 -13.82 6.78 -3.76
CA ALA A 580 -14.77 5.90 -4.43
C ALA A 580 -15.39 4.88 -3.46
N ASP A 581 -16.27 4.01 -3.96
CA ASP A 581 -16.99 3.08 -3.09
C ASP A 581 -16.11 1.93 -2.60
N GLY A 582 -16.22 1.59 -1.33
CA GLY A 582 -15.40 0.58 -0.64
C GLY A 582 -15.63 0.62 0.87
N ASP A 583 -15.27 -0.46 1.57
CA ASP A 583 -15.47 -0.59 3.03
C ASP A 583 -14.48 0.24 3.88
N PHE A 584 -13.46 0.83 3.24
CA PHE A 584 -12.50 1.75 3.84
C PHE A 584 -12.59 3.19 3.30
N LYS A 585 -13.65 3.55 2.57
CA LYS A 585 -13.77 4.88 1.95
C LYS A 585 -13.73 6.02 2.98
N ALA A 586 -13.19 7.16 2.55
CA ALA A 586 -13.11 8.39 3.31
C ALA A 586 -14.10 9.42 2.73
N VAL A 587 -15.22 9.61 3.42
CA VAL A 587 -16.24 10.60 3.06
C VAL A 587 -15.78 11.98 3.52
N ILE A 588 -15.56 12.89 2.58
CA ILE A 588 -15.12 14.26 2.86
C ILE A 588 -16.15 15.23 2.30
N ASN A 589 -16.92 15.86 3.17
CA ASN A 589 -17.90 16.89 2.80
C ASN A 589 -17.51 18.26 3.34
N LYS A 590 -16.83 18.30 4.49
CA LYS A 590 -16.30 19.51 5.13
C LYS A 590 -14.87 19.30 5.64
N LEU A 591 -14.18 20.41 5.97
CA LEU A 591 -12.79 20.42 6.45
C LEU A 591 -12.57 19.50 7.66
N GLU A 592 -13.51 19.44 8.60
CA GLU A 592 -13.39 18.56 9.78
C GLU A 592 -13.41 17.07 9.41
N ASP A 593 -14.06 16.65 8.33
CA ASP A 593 -14.03 15.26 7.86
C ASP A 593 -12.61 14.88 7.38
N ALA A 594 -11.95 15.82 6.69
CA ALA A 594 -10.57 15.67 6.25
C ALA A 594 -9.61 15.65 7.46
N LYS A 595 -9.80 16.56 8.43
CA LYS A 595 -9.01 16.57 9.67
C LYS A 595 -9.16 15.29 10.47
N SER A 596 -10.39 14.80 10.64
CA SER A 596 -10.67 13.52 11.31
C SER A 596 -9.89 12.37 10.67
N SER A 597 -9.93 12.28 9.34
CA SER A 597 -9.21 11.23 8.59
C SER A 597 -7.69 11.33 8.74
N ILE A 598 -7.14 12.55 8.75
CA ILE A 598 -5.70 12.77 8.95
C ILE A 598 -5.29 12.53 10.41
N ARG A 599 -6.08 12.96 11.41
CA ARG A 599 -5.82 12.71 12.84
C ARG A 599 -5.71 11.21 13.11
N ARG A 600 -6.62 10.40 12.56
CA ARG A 600 -6.56 8.93 12.67
C ARG A 600 -5.25 8.36 12.12
N THR A 601 -4.86 8.77 10.92
CA THR A 601 -3.67 8.24 10.24
C THR A 601 -2.39 8.68 10.96
N LYS A 602 -2.33 9.93 11.40
CA LYS A 602 -1.23 10.49 12.19
C LYS A 602 -1.08 9.81 13.56
N ALA A 603 -2.19 9.37 14.18
CA ALA A 603 -2.13 8.66 15.45
C ALA A 603 -1.33 7.34 15.39
N PHE A 604 -1.24 6.71 14.21
CA PHE A 604 -0.40 5.53 13.97
C PHE A 604 1.06 5.85 13.62
N GLY A 605 1.44 7.13 13.56
CA GLY A 605 2.79 7.58 13.22
C GLY A 605 2.99 7.97 11.75
N ALA A 606 1.92 8.10 10.96
CA ALA A 606 2.04 8.49 9.56
C ALA A 606 2.49 9.96 9.38
N GLY A 607 3.55 10.18 8.59
CA GLY A 607 3.99 11.50 8.14
C GLY A 607 3.34 11.97 6.83
N SER A 608 2.53 11.13 6.19
CA SER A 608 1.88 11.39 4.91
C SER A 608 0.50 10.73 4.83
N VAL A 609 -0.36 11.23 3.94
CA VAL A 609 -1.64 10.58 3.57
C VAL A 609 -1.77 10.44 2.06
N LYS A 610 -2.40 9.35 1.60
CA LYS A 610 -2.74 9.18 0.17
C LYS A 610 -4.15 9.67 -0.13
N SER A 611 -4.25 10.75 -0.91
CA SER A 611 -5.54 11.28 -1.40
C SER A 611 -5.90 10.56 -2.71
N TYR A 612 -6.81 9.59 -2.66
CA TYR A 612 -7.07 8.71 -3.82
C TYR A 612 -8.51 8.79 -4.32
N ASN A 613 -8.69 9.11 -5.61
CA ASN A 613 -9.99 9.16 -6.28
C ASN A 613 -11.07 10.00 -5.55
N GLN A 614 -10.67 11.02 -4.79
CA GLN A 614 -11.61 12.03 -4.28
C GLN A 614 -12.18 12.80 -5.47
N PRO A 615 -13.49 12.67 -5.79
CA PRO A 615 -14.02 13.10 -7.09
C PRO A 615 -14.05 14.62 -7.23
N ARG A 616 -14.43 15.34 -6.17
CA ARG A 616 -14.58 16.81 -6.23
C ARG A 616 -13.27 17.49 -5.91
N ARG A 617 -12.96 18.57 -6.62
CA ARG A 617 -11.72 19.34 -6.39
C ARG A 617 -11.69 19.97 -5.00
N ASP A 618 -12.81 20.47 -4.50
CA ASP A 618 -12.89 21.07 -3.17
C ASP A 618 -12.61 20.06 -2.05
N GLN A 619 -12.97 18.78 -2.21
CA GLN A 619 -12.59 17.72 -1.27
C GLN A 619 -11.07 17.57 -1.17
N ARG A 620 -10.37 17.56 -2.32
CA ARG A 620 -8.90 17.49 -2.36
C ARG A 620 -8.27 18.72 -1.71
N GLN A 621 -8.86 19.90 -1.92
CA GLN A 621 -8.42 21.14 -1.27
C GLN A 621 -8.65 21.12 0.25
N GLN A 622 -9.75 20.54 0.73
CA GLN A 622 -10.00 20.33 2.16
C GLN A 622 -8.96 19.38 2.78
N VAL A 623 -8.56 18.31 2.09
CA VAL A 623 -7.46 17.43 2.50
C VAL A 623 -6.15 18.22 2.61
N LEU A 624 -5.80 19.03 1.62
CA LEU A 624 -4.59 19.86 1.65
C LEU A 624 -4.61 20.89 2.78
N GLN A 625 -5.76 21.52 3.05
CA GLN A 625 -5.89 22.47 4.14
C GLN A 625 -5.73 21.78 5.51
N ALA A 626 -6.39 20.64 5.72
CA ALA A 626 -6.22 19.83 6.92
C ALA A 626 -4.77 19.36 7.09
N ALA A 627 -4.11 18.97 5.99
CA ALA A 627 -2.72 18.56 5.98
C ALA A 627 -1.76 19.70 6.37
N ARG A 628 -2.02 20.94 5.93
CA ARG A 628 -1.27 22.13 6.36
C ARG A 628 -1.39 22.36 7.87
N GLU A 629 -2.60 22.24 8.41
CA GLU A 629 -2.87 22.45 9.84
C GLU A 629 -2.27 21.34 10.72
N LEU A 630 -2.21 20.10 10.21
CA LEU A 630 -1.75 18.94 10.96
C LEU A 630 -0.29 18.54 10.66
N GLY A 631 0.38 19.22 9.73
CA GLY A 631 1.79 18.99 9.41
C GLY A 631 2.06 17.64 8.75
N VAL A 632 1.22 17.21 7.80
CA VAL A 632 1.40 15.94 7.07
C VAL A 632 1.54 16.17 5.56
N ASN A 633 2.33 15.33 4.90
CA ASN A 633 2.46 15.33 3.45
C ASN A 633 1.21 14.73 2.78
N VAL A 634 0.91 15.13 1.54
CA VAL A 634 -0.23 14.60 0.76
C VAL A 634 0.26 14.09 -0.58
N VAL A 635 0.24 12.76 -0.73
CA VAL A 635 0.64 12.05 -1.96
C VAL A 635 -0.62 11.58 -2.70
N PRO A 636 -1.08 12.26 -3.75
CA PRO A 636 -2.31 11.89 -4.44
C PRO A 636 -2.05 10.90 -5.57
N GLU A 637 -3.10 10.21 -5.99
CA GLU A 637 -3.13 9.54 -7.29
C GLU A 637 -4.38 9.99 -8.07
N GLY A 638 -4.17 10.44 -9.30
CA GLY A 638 -5.22 11.03 -10.15
C GLY A 638 -6.16 10.02 -10.84
N GLY A 639 -6.05 8.72 -10.53
CA GLY A 639 -6.92 7.66 -11.06
C GLY A 639 -6.85 7.51 -12.58
N SER A 640 -5.66 7.67 -13.16
CA SER A 640 -5.46 7.69 -14.63
C SER A 640 -6.24 8.81 -15.35
N THR A 641 -6.49 9.95 -14.69
CA THR A 641 -7.15 11.11 -15.32
C THR A 641 -6.22 12.32 -15.38
N PHE A 642 -5.95 12.84 -16.59
CA PHE A 642 -5.06 13.99 -16.77
C PHE A 642 -5.53 15.23 -16.00
N PHE A 643 -6.84 15.52 -16.03
CA PHE A 643 -7.41 16.72 -15.41
C PHE A 643 -7.34 16.71 -13.88
N HIS A 644 -7.51 15.54 -13.22
CA HIS A 644 -7.30 15.48 -11.77
C HIS A 644 -5.83 15.76 -11.44
N ASN A 645 -4.90 15.11 -12.14
CA ASN A 645 -3.47 15.31 -11.91
C ASN A 645 -3.07 16.78 -12.08
N MET A 646 -3.51 17.46 -13.14
CA MET A 646 -3.21 18.89 -13.34
C MET A 646 -3.82 19.78 -12.25
N SER A 647 -5.04 19.49 -11.79
CA SER A 647 -5.61 20.22 -10.65
C SER A 647 -4.85 19.97 -9.34
N MET A 648 -4.32 18.76 -9.13
CA MET A 648 -3.52 18.41 -7.96
C MET A 648 -2.17 19.13 -7.96
N VAL A 649 -1.52 19.25 -9.12
CA VAL A 649 -0.32 20.09 -9.33
C VAL A 649 -0.65 21.55 -9.03
N GLN A 650 -1.77 22.05 -9.54
CA GLN A 650 -2.21 23.43 -9.31
C GLN A 650 -2.46 23.74 -7.83
N ASP A 651 -3.10 22.81 -7.12
CA ASP A 651 -3.48 22.96 -5.71
C ASP A 651 -2.30 22.73 -4.73
N GLY A 652 -1.13 22.32 -5.24
CA GLY A 652 0.10 22.21 -4.46
C GLY A 652 0.16 20.97 -3.57
N HIS A 653 -0.18 19.80 -4.12
CA HIS A 653 0.08 18.51 -3.45
C HIS A 653 1.59 18.26 -3.27
N THR A 654 2.00 17.32 -2.40
CA THR A 654 3.43 17.01 -2.21
C THR A 654 4.05 16.49 -3.50
N GLY A 655 3.33 15.62 -4.20
CA GLY A 655 3.68 15.11 -5.53
C GLY A 655 2.48 14.64 -6.32
N ILE A 656 2.74 13.86 -7.36
CA ILE A 656 1.77 13.06 -8.11
C ILE A 656 2.31 11.64 -8.18
N GLU A 657 1.52 10.69 -7.69
CA GLU A 657 1.80 9.27 -7.83
C GLU A 657 1.20 8.72 -9.13
N HIS A 658 1.94 7.84 -9.79
CA HIS A 658 1.69 7.27 -11.12
C HIS A 658 1.75 8.27 -12.26
N ASN A 659 1.91 7.76 -13.50
CA ASN A 659 2.03 8.60 -14.65
C ASN A 659 0.73 9.33 -15.01
N ILE A 660 0.88 10.56 -15.54
CA ILE A 660 -0.23 11.19 -16.25
C ILE A 660 -0.49 10.39 -17.55
N PRO A 661 -1.74 10.12 -17.91
CA PRO A 661 -2.11 9.20 -19.00
C PRO A 661 -1.97 9.83 -20.39
N ILE A 662 -1.28 10.97 -20.50
CA ILE A 662 -1.02 11.69 -21.76
C ILE A 662 0.48 11.79 -21.92
N ALA A 663 0.97 11.40 -23.11
CA ALA A 663 2.33 11.63 -23.55
C ALA A 663 2.39 11.79 -25.08
N PRO A 664 3.25 12.69 -25.62
CA PRO A 664 4.03 13.68 -24.88
C PRO A 664 3.17 14.86 -24.39
N VAL A 665 3.70 15.62 -23.44
CA VAL A 665 3.22 16.96 -23.05
C VAL A 665 4.08 18.06 -23.66
N TYR A 666 3.56 19.29 -23.69
CA TYR A 666 4.19 20.44 -24.36
C TYR A 666 4.48 21.59 -23.39
N LYS A 667 4.90 22.72 -23.96
CA LYS A 667 5.36 23.93 -23.25
C LYS A 667 4.44 24.32 -22.08
N ASP A 668 3.14 24.26 -22.27
CA ASP A 668 2.13 24.61 -21.26
C ASP A 668 2.28 23.77 -19.99
N VAL A 669 2.26 22.45 -20.10
CA VAL A 669 2.40 21.55 -18.95
C VAL A 669 3.83 21.58 -18.39
N LEU A 670 4.84 21.62 -19.25
CA LEU A 670 6.25 21.66 -18.86
C LEU A 670 6.56 22.90 -18.00
N GLU A 671 6.16 24.09 -18.48
CA GLU A 671 6.37 25.35 -17.75
C GLU A 671 5.48 25.42 -16.49
N PHE A 672 4.23 24.99 -16.58
CA PHE A 672 3.30 25.00 -15.45
C PHE A 672 3.79 24.12 -14.29
N TRP A 673 4.16 22.86 -14.58
CA TRP A 673 4.60 21.94 -13.54
C TRP A 673 5.93 22.38 -12.93
N SER A 674 6.89 22.83 -13.74
CA SER A 674 8.20 23.30 -13.25
C SER A 674 8.10 24.41 -12.19
N GLN A 675 7.07 25.25 -12.27
CA GLN A 675 6.85 26.36 -11.33
C GLN A 675 6.11 25.94 -10.05
N SER A 676 5.49 24.76 -10.02
CA SER A 676 4.67 24.28 -8.89
C SER A 676 5.49 23.70 -7.72
N LYS A 677 6.72 23.25 -8.00
CA LYS A 677 7.57 22.44 -7.11
C LYS A 677 6.98 21.06 -6.72
N VAL A 678 5.81 20.69 -7.22
CA VAL A 678 5.16 19.40 -6.95
C VAL A 678 6.00 18.27 -7.56
N GLY A 679 6.33 17.25 -6.76
CA GLY A 679 7.11 16.10 -7.23
C GLY A 679 6.32 15.16 -8.17
N TYR A 680 7.00 14.21 -8.78
CA TYR A 680 6.40 13.25 -9.71
C TYR A 680 7.02 11.86 -9.56
N THR A 681 6.20 10.87 -9.22
CA THR A 681 6.59 9.46 -9.08
C THR A 681 5.82 8.65 -10.12
N PRO A 682 6.35 8.46 -11.36
CA PRO A 682 5.55 8.01 -12.50
C PRO A 682 5.22 6.51 -12.51
N THR A 683 5.93 5.69 -11.74
CA THR A 683 5.73 4.23 -11.67
C THR A 683 5.62 3.58 -13.07
N LEU A 684 6.62 3.79 -13.92
CA LEU A 684 6.68 3.30 -15.31
C LEU A 684 6.47 1.78 -15.42
N ILE A 685 6.84 1.03 -14.38
CA ILE A 685 6.55 -0.39 -14.23
C ILE A 685 5.04 -0.70 -14.31
N VAL A 686 4.17 0.24 -13.93
CA VAL A 686 2.69 0.17 -13.98
C VAL A 686 2.10 1.32 -14.83
N ASN A 687 2.65 1.51 -16.02
CA ASN A 687 2.26 2.60 -16.90
C ASN A 687 0.76 2.59 -17.28
N TYR A 688 0.10 3.73 -17.11
CA TYR A 688 -1.26 4.01 -17.58
C TYR A 688 -1.33 4.39 -19.05
N GLY A 689 -2.40 3.95 -19.73
CA GLY A 689 -2.69 4.29 -21.12
C GLY A 689 -1.78 3.61 -22.15
N GLY A 690 -1.11 2.51 -21.81
CA GLY A 690 -0.23 1.75 -22.70
C GLY A 690 0.41 0.54 -21.99
N LEU A 691 1.23 -0.24 -22.69
CA LEU A 691 1.88 -1.40 -22.05
C LEU A 691 2.81 -0.98 -20.90
N ASN A 692 2.76 -1.79 -19.83
CA ASN A 692 3.55 -1.66 -18.62
C ASN A 692 5.04 -1.97 -18.86
N GLY A 693 5.93 -1.27 -18.13
CA GLY A 693 7.34 -1.62 -18.06
C GLY A 693 7.57 -3.03 -17.50
N GLU A 694 6.73 -3.49 -16.56
CA GLU A 694 6.79 -4.86 -16.02
C GLU A 694 6.79 -5.93 -17.14
N ASN A 695 5.87 -5.81 -18.10
CA ASN A 695 5.75 -6.76 -19.20
C ASN A 695 6.99 -6.73 -20.12
N TYR A 696 7.56 -5.55 -20.34
CA TYR A 696 8.81 -5.41 -21.11
C TYR A 696 9.93 -6.20 -20.46
N TRP A 697 10.12 -6.04 -19.14
CA TRP A 697 11.23 -6.70 -18.45
C TRP A 697 11.06 -8.21 -18.37
N TYR A 698 9.85 -8.73 -18.16
CA TYR A 698 9.61 -10.17 -18.28
C TYR A 698 9.86 -10.69 -19.71
N GLN A 699 9.45 -9.93 -20.75
CA GLN A 699 9.71 -10.28 -22.15
C GLN A 699 11.21 -10.32 -22.47
N LYS A 700 11.99 -9.38 -21.94
CA LYS A 700 13.39 -9.15 -22.33
C LYS A 700 14.42 -9.80 -21.41
N THR A 701 14.02 -10.34 -20.26
CA THR A 701 14.94 -10.93 -19.29
C THR A 701 14.47 -12.31 -18.83
N ASN A 702 15.43 -13.18 -18.49
CA ASN A 702 15.13 -14.50 -17.93
C ASN A 702 15.01 -14.42 -16.40
N VAL A 703 13.98 -13.74 -15.91
CA VAL A 703 13.79 -13.47 -14.48
C VAL A 703 13.76 -14.77 -13.64
N TRP A 704 13.24 -15.87 -14.22
CA TRP A 704 13.18 -17.19 -13.57
C TRP A 704 14.55 -17.86 -13.38
N GLU A 705 15.63 -17.28 -13.92
CA GLU A 705 17.01 -17.77 -13.78
C GLU A 705 17.81 -16.93 -12.76
N ASN A 706 17.22 -15.86 -12.21
CA ASN A 706 17.92 -15.00 -11.26
C ASN A 706 18.04 -15.67 -9.89
N GLU A 707 19.20 -16.26 -9.61
CA GLU A 707 19.48 -16.99 -8.35
C GLU A 707 19.31 -16.14 -7.09
N LYS A 708 19.75 -14.86 -7.12
CA LYS A 708 19.58 -13.94 -5.98
C LYS A 708 18.08 -13.73 -5.70
N LEU A 709 17.28 -13.48 -6.73
CA LEU A 709 15.84 -13.28 -6.60
C LEU A 709 15.12 -14.54 -6.08
N LEU A 710 15.48 -15.71 -6.62
CA LEU A 710 14.89 -17.00 -6.23
C LEU A 710 15.19 -17.40 -4.79
N ARG A 711 16.29 -16.89 -4.22
CA ARG A 711 16.61 -17.10 -2.80
C ARG A 711 15.64 -16.39 -1.86
N PHE A 712 15.24 -15.16 -2.21
CA PHE A 712 14.40 -14.32 -1.35
C PHE A 712 12.93 -14.30 -1.76
N THR A 713 12.56 -14.89 -2.91
CA THR A 713 11.18 -14.93 -3.39
C THR A 713 10.72 -16.36 -3.63
N PRO A 714 9.54 -16.78 -3.14
CA PRO A 714 9.04 -18.13 -3.41
C PRO A 714 8.97 -18.41 -4.91
N ARG A 715 9.50 -19.56 -5.35
CA ARG A 715 9.60 -19.94 -6.77
C ARG A 715 8.26 -19.80 -7.53
N GLY A 716 7.16 -20.21 -6.90
CA GLY A 716 5.81 -20.12 -7.50
C GLY A 716 5.35 -18.69 -7.80
N VAL A 717 5.89 -17.67 -7.10
CA VAL A 717 5.60 -16.26 -7.39
C VAL A 717 6.32 -15.82 -8.67
N ILE A 718 7.59 -16.21 -8.83
CA ILE A 718 8.39 -15.85 -10.01
C ILE A 718 7.93 -16.61 -11.25
N ASP A 719 7.76 -17.94 -11.13
CA ASP A 719 7.43 -18.78 -12.28
C ASP A 719 6.08 -18.39 -12.89
N GLY A 720 5.08 -18.14 -12.05
CA GLY A 720 3.73 -17.77 -12.49
C GLY A 720 3.66 -16.41 -13.21
N ARG A 721 4.68 -15.56 -13.06
CA ARG A 721 4.74 -14.23 -13.69
C ARG A 721 5.70 -14.16 -14.88
N SER A 722 6.74 -14.98 -14.88
CA SER A 722 7.88 -14.82 -15.81
C SER A 722 7.99 -15.90 -16.89
N ARG A 723 7.47 -17.12 -16.67
CA ARG A 723 7.66 -18.23 -17.62
C ARG A 723 6.69 -18.19 -18.79
N HIS A 724 5.42 -17.88 -18.53
CA HIS A 724 4.40 -17.64 -19.57
C HIS A 724 4.22 -16.14 -19.75
N ARG A 725 5.19 -15.51 -20.40
CA ARG A 725 5.24 -14.05 -20.57
C ARG A 725 4.40 -13.57 -21.74
N THR A 726 3.81 -12.39 -21.56
CA THR A 726 3.21 -11.62 -22.66
C THR A 726 4.29 -11.25 -23.66
N MET A 727 4.05 -11.50 -24.95
CA MET A 727 4.90 -11.05 -26.05
C MET A 727 4.17 -9.96 -26.83
N ALA A 728 4.76 -8.78 -26.91
CA ALA A 728 4.27 -7.67 -27.72
C ALA A 728 5.35 -7.15 -28.67
N PRO A 729 4.97 -6.56 -29.83
CA PRO A 729 5.88 -5.82 -30.68
C PRO A 729 6.57 -4.68 -29.91
N ASP A 730 7.84 -4.42 -30.20
CA ASP A 730 8.61 -3.38 -29.48
C ASP A 730 7.99 -1.98 -29.64
N GLU A 731 7.30 -1.72 -30.76
CA GLU A 731 6.59 -0.45 -30.97
C GLU A 731 5.46 -0.18 -29.96
N GLU A 732 4.88 -1.22 -29.35
CA GLU A 732 3.86 -1.05 -28.31
C GLU A 732 4.47 -0.59 -26.98
N TYR A 733 5.71 -1.00 -26.68
CA TYR A 733 6.47 -0.49 -25.54
C TYR A 733 7.01 0.90 -25.80
N GLU A 734 7.49 1.16 -27.02
CA GLU A 734 7.88 2.51 -27.47
C GLU A 734 6.73 3.50 -27.36
N ASN A 735 5.51 3.08 -27.71
CA ASN A 735 4.28 3.85 -27.54
C ASN A 735 3.68 3.74 -26.13
N GLY A 736 4.28 2.97 -25.23
CA GLY A 736 3.84 2.68 -23.87
C GLY A 736 4.68 3.41 -22.82
N HIS A 737 5.26 2.65 -21.90
CA HIS A 737 6.07 3.20 -20.80
C HIS A 737 7.32 3.97 -21.28
N ILE A 738 7.90 3.63 -22.44
CA ILE A 738 9.07 4.35 -22.98
C ILE A 738 8.69 5.76 -23.44
N LEU A 739 7.53 5.93 -24.09
CA LEU A 739 7.02 7.27 -24.45
C LEU A 739 6.74 8.11 -23.20
N THR A 740 6.13 7.51 -22.18
CA THR A 740 5.93 8.16 -20.88
C THR A 740 7.26 8.54 -20.24
N SER A 741 8.27 7.68 -20.31
CA SER A 741 9.61 7.94 -19.78
C SER A 741 10.30 9.12 -20.49
N LYS A 742 10.17 9.24 -21.82
CA LYS A 742 10.65 10.41 -22.59
C LYS A 742 10.02 11.72 -22.10
N GLN A 743 8.74 11.69 -21.76
CA GLN A 743 8.06 12.82 -21.14
C GLN A 743 8.54 13.10 -19.72
N VAL A 744 8.76 12.07 -18.90
CA VAL A 744 9.31 12.22 -17.55
C VAL A 744 10.67 12.90 -17.61
N ASN A 745 11.53 12.50 -18.55
CA ASN A 745 12.81 13.14 -18.78
C ASN A 745 12.67 14.62 -19.16
N ALA A 746 11.73 14.96 -20.06
CA ALA A 746 11.45 16.34 -20.42
C ALA A 746 10.96 17.21 -19.24
N LEU A 747 10.24 16.63 -18.28
CA LEU A 747 9.86 17.30 -17.02
C LEU A 747 11.07 17.47 -16.09
N ALA A 748 11.92 16.46 -15.99
CA ALA A 748 13.16 16.51 -15.22
C ALA A 748 14.11 17.62 -15.72
N ASP A 749 14.27 17.75 -17.05
CA ASP A 749 15.05 18.81 -17.70
C ASP A 749 14.54 20.23 -17.38
N LYS A 750 13.27 20.35 -16.98
CA LYS A 750 12.65 21.60 -16.52
C LYS A 750 12.71 21.79 -15.00
N GLY A 751 13.38 20.90 -14.28
CA GLY A 751 13.55 20.96 -12.83
C GLY A 751 12.38 20.38 -12.02
N VAL A 752 11.47 19.63 -12.64
CA VAL A 752 10.47 18.86 -11.89
C VAL A 752 11.18 17.69 -11.20
N LYS A 753 10.95 17.56 -9.89
CA LYS A 753 11.57 16.50 -9.10
C LYS A 753 10.90 15.16 -9.39
N ILE A 754 11.64 14.28 -10.08
CA ILE A 754 11.21 12.92 -10.41
C ILE A 754 11.74 11.94 -9.34
N ASN A 755 10.90 11.00 -8.92
CA ASN A 755 11.26 9.97 -7.94
C ASN A 755 11.04 8.56 -8.51
N LEU A 756 11.86 7.61 -8.06
CA LEU A 756 11.66 6.20 -8.31
C LEU A 756 10.47 5.67 -7.49
N GLY A 757 9.60 4.90 -8.14
CA GLY A 757 8.50 4.19 -7.50
C GLY A 757 8.31 2.81 -8.13
N ALA A 758 8.65 1.73 -7.42
CA ALA A 758 8.63 0.37 -7.99
C ALA A 758 7.26 -0.31 -7.88
N HIS A 759 6.32 0.27 -7.14
CA HIS A 759 4.94 -0.15 -6.92
C HIS A 759 4.76 -1.55 -6.28
N GLY A 760 5.81 -2.36 -6.15
CA GLY A 760 5.77 -3.65 -5.44
C GLY A 760 5.37 -4.87 -6.29
N GLN A 761 5.32 -4.73 -7.62
CA GLN A 761 5.11 -5.82 -8.57
C GLN A 761 6.10 -6.94 -8.33
N LEU A 762 7.39 -6.59 -8.18
CA LEU A 762 8.46 -7.53 -7.87
C LEU A 762 9.40 -6.91 -6.84
N GLN A 763 9.42 -7.48 -5.64
CA GLN A 763 10.26 -6.99 -4.55
C GLN A 763 11.74 -7.09 -4.93
N GLY A 764 12.51 -6.05 -4.61
CA GLY A 764 13.91 -5.89 -5.00
C GLY A 764 14.07 -5.51 -6.47
N LEU A 765 14.07 -6.49 -7.37
CA LEU A 765 14.40 -6.28 -8.79
C LEU A 765 13.49 -5.27 -9.50
N GLY A 766 12.23 -5.10 -9.06
CA GLY A 766 11.32 -4.11 -9.61
C GLY A 766 11.81 -2.67 -9.49
N ALA A 767 12.57 -2.33 -8.43
CA ALA A 767 13.17 -1.00 -8.30
C ALA A 767 14.23 -0.75 -9.39
N HIS A 768 15.03 -1.75 -9.72
CA HIS A 768 15.97 -1.64 -10.84
C HIS A 768 15.25 -1.51 -12.19
N TRP A 769 14.15 -2.24 -12.39
CA TRP A 769 13.33 -2.09 -13.60
C TRP A 769 12.78 -0.67 -13.78
N GLU A 770 12.29 -0.05 -12.71
CA GLU A 770 11.87 1.35 -12.74
C GLU A 770 13.07 2.27 -13.06
N LEU A 771 14.21 2.09 -12.38
CA LEU A 771 15.44 2.84 -12.63
C LEU A 771 15.89 2.77 -14.10
N TRP A 772 15.95 1.56 -14.67
CA TRP A 772 16.36 1.35 -16.06
C TRP A 772 15.35 1.93 -17.06
N SER A 773 14.07 1.94 -16.69
CA SER A 773 13.00 2.53 -17.52
C SER A 773 13.15 4.05 -17.67
N PHE A 774 13.73 4.76 -16.68
CA PHE A 774 14.08 6.18 -16.85
C PHE A 774 15.14 6.39 -17.94
N VAL A 775 16.17 5.53 -17.99
CA VAL A 775 17.23 5.59 -19.01
C VAL A 775 16.68 5.26 -20.41
N GLN A 776 15.67 4.36 -20.53
CA GLN A 776 14.95 4.15 -21.80
C GLN A 776 14.28 5.43 -22.33
N GLY A 777 13.93 6.36 -21.43
CA GLY A 777 13.38 7.68 -21.77
C GLY A 777 14.42 8.72 -22.18
N GLY A 778 15.71 8.39 -22.10
CA GLY A 778 16.82 9.30 -22.42
C GLY A 778 17.43 10.00 -21.21
N MET A 779 17.05 9.64 -19.98
CA MET A 779 17.68 10.16 -18.77
C MET A 779 19.14 9.67 -18.67
N SER A 780 20.06 10.53 -18.24
CA SER A 780 21.45 10.13 -18.00
C SER A 780 21.51 9.12 -16.84
N ASN A 781 22.53 8.23 -16.84
CA ASN A 781 22.72 7.28 -15.74
C ASN A 781 22.82 8.01 -14.39
N HIS A 782 23.53 9.13 -14.34
CA HIS A 782 23.72 9.90 -13.12
C HIS A 782 22.39 10.50 -12.60
N ASP A 783 21.58 11.09 -13.48
CA ASP A 783 20.29 11.65 -13.06
C ASP A 783 19.28 10.56 -12.68
N ALA A 784 19.31 9.41 -13.36
CA ALA A 784 18.51 8.24 -12.98
C ALA A 784 18.87 7.77 -11.55
N LEU A 785 20.15 7.81 -11.17
CA LEU A 785 20.55 7.50 -9.79
C LEU A 785 20.10 8.56 -8.78
N LYS A 786 20.05 9.86 -9.13
CA LYS A 786 19.41 10.89 -8.26
C LYS A 786 17.93 10.59 -8.02
N VAL A 787 17.22 10.18 -9.08
CA VAL A 787 15.81 9.77 -9.03
C VAL A 787 15.59 8.60 -8.07
N ALA A 788 16.52 7.64 -8.03
CA ALA A 788 16.49 6.48 -7.14
C ALA A 788 17.00 6.72 -5.72
N THR A 789 17.55 7.90 -5.40
CA THR A 789 18.20 8.17 -4.11
C THR A 789 17.72 9.51 -3.50
N ILE A 790 18.46 10.60 -3.72
CA ILE A 790 18.24 11.88 -3.05
C ILE A 790 16.89 12.51 -3.39
N ASN A 791 16.38 12.35 -4.61
CA ASN A 791 15.07 12.91 -4.98
C ASN A 791 13.96 12.27 -4.15
N GLY A 792 13.95 10.93 -4.07
CA GLY A 792 13.00 10.18 -3.25
C GLY A 792 13.10 10.56 -1.77
N ALA A 793 14.33 10.68 -1.24
CA ALA A 793 14.55 11.11 0.14
C ALA A 793 13.99 12.51 0.42
N GLU A 794 14.28 13.50 -0.43
CA GLU A 794 13.74 14.86 -0.27
C GLU A 794 12.23 14.92 -0.48
N TYR A 795 11.68 14.11 -1.40
CA TYR A 795 10.26 14.01 -1.67
C TYR A 795 9.46 13.59 -0.43
N ILE A 796 9.92 12.54 0.26
CA ILE A 796 9.30 12.06 1.49
C ILE A 796 9.76 12.84 2.74
N GLY A 797 10.60 13.86 2.59
CA GLY A 797 11.01 14.75 3.69
C GLY A 797 12.14 14.20 4.57
N LEU A 798 12.98 13.31 4.05
CA LEU A 798 14.11 12.66 4.73
C LEU A 798 15.48 13.03 4.13
N GLY A 799 15.53 14.01 3.23
CA GLY A 799 16.75 14.41 2.52
C GLY A 799 17.88 14.90 3.44
N LYS A 800 17.58 15.24 4.70
CA LYS A 800 18.61 15.57 5.71
C LYS A 800 19.33 14.36 6.27
N ASP A 801 18.69 13.19 6.26
CA ASP A 801 19.17 12.00 6.97
C ASP A 801 19.71 10.92 6.03
N ILE A 802 19.12 10.79 4.83
CA ILE A 802 19.42 9.72 3.86
C ILE A 802 19.49 10.27 2.42
N GLY A 803 19.66 9.37 1.43
CA GLY A 803 19.60 9.68 0.00
C GLY A 803 20.89 10.25 -0.61
N SER A 804 21.86 10.63 0.21
CA SER A 804 23.23 10.98 -0.22
C SER A 804 24.26 10.50 0.81
N LEU A 805 25.51 10.34 0.39
CA LEU A 805 26.64 9.95 1.24
C LEU A 805 27.36 11.21 1.71
N LYS A 806 27.13 11.58 2.97
CA LYS A 806 27.71 12.76 3.59
C LYS A 806 27.97 12.50 5.06
N ALA A 807 29.06 13.03 5.61
CA ALA A 807 29.32 12.98 7.04
C ALA A 807 28.13 13.51 7.85
N GLY A 808 27.74 12.79 8.90
CA GLY A 808 26.59 13.08 9.75
C GLY A 808 25.27 12.43 9.31
N LYS A 809 25.14 12.01 8.04
CA LYS A 809 23.98 11.23 7.56
C LYS A 809 24.03 9.78 8.05
N LEU A 810 22.91 9.09 7.91
CA LEU A 810 22.82 7.65 8.16
C LEU A 810 23.69 6.86 7.19
N ALA A 811 24.29 5.79 7.71
CA ALA A 811 25.05 4.82 6.95
C ALA A 811 24.09 3.86 6.21
N ASP A 812 23.45 4.39 5.17
CA ASP A 812 22.58 3.66 4.24
C ASP A 812 23.25 3.67 2.85
N LEU A 813 23.93 2.58 2.47
CA LEU A 813 24.73 2.50 1.25
C LEU A 813 24.65 1.13 0.57
N VAL A 814 24.99 1.08 -0.72
CA VAL A 814 25.09 -0.17 -1.47
C VAL A 814 26.44 -0.26 -2.17
N ILE A 815 26.99 -1.47 -2.25
CA ILE A 815 28.31 -1.75 -2.83
C ILE A 815 28.13 -2.67 -4.04
N MET A 816 28.63 -2.25 -5.19
CA MET A 816 28.47 -2.93 -6.48
C MET A 816 29.82 -3.35 -7.05
N ASP A 817 29.85 -4.48 -7.75
CA ASP A 817 31.05 -4.95 -8.46
C ASP A 817 31.36 -4.12 -9.71
N LYS A 818 30.35 -3.44 -10.28
CA LYS A 818 30.51 -2.61 -11.47
C LYS A 818 29.90 -1.23 -11.26
N ASN A 819 30.39 -0.27 -12.03
CA ASN A 819 29.97 1.12 -11.94
C ASN A 819 28.65 1.37 -12.71
N PRO A 820 27.56 1.83 -12.05
CA PRO A 820 26.30 2.15 -12.70
C PRO A 820 26.32 3.41 -13.58
N LEU A 821 27.39 4.23 -13.51
CA LEU A 821 27.55 5.37 -14.42
C LEU A 821 27.96 4.94 -15.83
N ASP A 822 28.62 3.79 -15.97
CA ASP A 822 29.04 3.25 -17.28
C ASP A 822 27.87 2.55 -17.99
N ASP A 823 27.08 1.80 -17.24
CA ASP A 823 25.83 1.16 -17.67
C ASP A 823 24.89 1.06 -16.47
N ILE A 824 23.69 1.62 -16.58
CA ILE A 824 22.73 1.64 -15.48
C ILE A 824 22.35 0.24 -14.99
N ASN A 825 22.45 -0.80 -15.82
CA ASN A 825 22.20 -2.19 -15.43
C ASN A 825 23.20 -2.69 -14.38
N ASN A 826 24.38 -2.09 -14.29
CA ASN A 826 25.36 -2.39 -13.26
C ASN A 826 24.86 -2.07 -11.85
N SER A 827 23.79 -1.27 -11.71
CA SER A 827 23.11 -1.02 -10.42
C SER A 827 22.67 -2.29 -9.72
N ASN A 828 22.44 -3.41 -10.44
CA ASN A 828 22.05 -4.70 -9.87
C ASN A 828 23.25 -5.63 -9.58
N THR A 829 24.50 -5.17 -9.76
CA THR A 829 25.71 -5.93 -9.38
C THR A 829 26.05 -5.81 -7.89
N ILE A 830 25.02 -5.66 -7.06
CA ILE A 830 25.13 -5.41 -5.63
C ILE A 830 25.71 -6.64 -4.94
N THR A 831 26.80 -6.43 -4.22
CA THR A 831 27.46 -7.44 -3.37
C THR A 831 27.12 -7.26 -1.90
N HIS A 832 26.92 -6.01 -1.47
CA HIS A 832 26.58 -5.68 -0.10
C HIS A 832 25.58 -4.53 -0.04
N THR A 833 24.72 -4.58 0.97
CA THR A 833 23.81 -3.49 1.32
C THR A 833 24.04 -3.17 2.79
N MET A 834 24.22 -1.88 3.09
CA MET A 834 24.29 -1.39 4.46
C MET A 834 23.07 -0.54 4.75
N ILE A 835 22.44 -0.79 5.89
CA ILE A 835 21.32 0.01 6.40
C ILE A 835 21.53 0.26 7.88
N ASN A 836 21.36 1.51 8.31
CA ASN A 836 21.56 1.93 9.69
C ASN A 836 22.96 1.55 10.21
N GLY A 837 23.99 1.42 9.36
CA GLY A 837 25.33 0.96 9.74
C GLY A 837 25.52 -0.57 9.82
N ARG A 838 24.46 -1.37 9.74
CA ARG A 838 24.54 -2.84 9.65
C ARG A 838 24.82 -3.26 8.22
N LEU A 839 25.86 -4.06 8.00
CA LEU A 839 26.33 -4.46 6.67
C LEU A 839 25.86 -5.87 6.34
N TYR A 840 25.15 -6.05 5.23
CA TYR A 840 24.63 -7.35 4.81
C TYR A 840 25.30 -7.81 3.50
N LYS A 841 25.59 -9.11 3.39
CA LYS A 841 25.93 -9.73 2.11
C LYS A 841 24.68 -9.87 1.26
N ALA A 842 24.59 -9.18 0.13
CA ALA A 842 23.37 -9.11 -0.68
C ALA A 842 22.86 -10.48 -1.19
N ASN A 843 23.75 -11.45 -1.39
CA ASN A 843 23.40 -12.79 -1.89
C ASN A 843 22.86 -13.73 -0.81
N THR A 844 23.08 -13.47 0.48
CA THR A 844 22.63 -14.36 1.57
C THR A 844 21.76 -13.65 2.59
N MET A 845 21.90 -12.32 2.66
CA MET A 845 21.35 -11.44 3.69
C MET A 845 21.83 -11.79 5.10
N ASP A 846 22.99 -12.42 5.21
CA ASP A 846 23.70 -12.53 6.48
C ASP A 846 24.27 -11.15 6.84
N GLU A 847 24.07 -10.77 8.08
CA GLU A 847 24.75 -9.62 8.65
C GLU A 847 26.23 -9.95 8.83
N ILE A 848 27.05 -9.03 8.37
CA ILE A 848 28.49 -8.97 8.55
C ILE A 848 28.84 -7.61 9.16
N GLY A 849 30.13 -7.33 9.36
CA GLY A 849 30.54 -6.12 10.08
C GLY A 849 30.81 -6.45 11.55
N ASN A 850 30.25 -5.65 12.45
CA ASN A 850 30.59 -5.70 13.87
C ASN A 850 29.74 -6.70 14.66
N GLU A 851 28.54 -7.03 14.16
CA GLU A 851 27.62 -7.98 14.79
C GLU A 851 27.21 -9.09 13.80
N PRO A 852 28.12 -10.02 13.44
CA PRO A 852 27.82 -11.04 12.43
C PRO A 852 26.65 -11.93 12.87
N LYS A 853 25.67 -12.11 11.97
CA LYS A 853 24.47 -12.91 12.22
C LYS A 853 24.00 -13.55 10.94
N GLU A 854 23.80 -14.86 10.97
CA GLU A 854 23.21 -15.59 9.85
C GLU A 854 21.69 -15.36 9.78
N ARG A 855 21.18 -15.25 8.56
CA ARG A 855 19.74 -15.18 8.33
C ARG A 855 19.10 -16.54 8.64
N MET A 856 17.93 -16.53 9.29
CA MET A 856 17.15 -17.76 9.48
C MET A 856 16.55 -18.26 8.14
N PRO A 857 16.20 -19.54 7.96
CA PRO A 857 15.58 -19.99 6.71
C PRO A 857 14.11 -19.51 6.58
N PHE A 858 13.67 -19.18 5.37
CA PHE A 858 12.27 -18.92 5.05
C PHE A 858 11.45 -20.21 5.09
N TYR A 859 10.12 -20.07 5.11
CA TYR A 859 9.23 -21.24 5.21
C TYR A 859 9.38 -22.23 4.05
N TRP A 860 9.91 -21.82 2.89
CA TRP A 860 10.18 -22.71 1.74
C TRP A 860 11.61 -23.22 1.69
N GLU A 861 12.53 -22.75 2.53
CA GLU A 861 13.92 -23.24 2.59
C GLU A 861 14.06 -24.44 3.57
N ASN A 862 12.95 -25.08 3.95
CA ASN A 862 12.96 -26.21 4.86
C ASN A 862 13.37 -27.52 4.14
N ASN A 863 13.90 -28.50 4.89
CA ASN A 863 14.46 -29.75 4.34
C ASN A 863 13.45 -30.67 3.60
N LEU A 864 12.16 -30.32 3.59
CA LEU A 864 11.09 -31.05 2.86
C LEU A 864 10.65 -30.31 1.59
N PHE A 865 11.41 -29.28 1.20
CA PHE A 865 11.35 -28.59 -0.08
C PHE A 865 12.55 -29.02 -0.92
N HIS A 866 12.31 -29.36 -2.19
CA HIS A 866 13.38 -29.71 -3.11
C HIS A 866 13.45 -28.66 -4.24
N GLU A 867 14.54 -27.94 -4.39
CA GLU A 867 14.64 -26.87 -5.42
C GLU A 867 14.45 -27.37 -6.85
N ALA A 868 14.83 -28.62 -7.15
CA ALA A 868 14.65 -29.19 -8.49
C ALA A 868 13.19 -29.61 -8.83
N PHE A 869 12.31 -29.72 -7.84
CA PHE A 869 10.91 -30.13 -8.04
C PHE A 869 10.00 -29.27 -7.16
N PRO A 870 9.04 -28.51 -7.71
CA PRO A 870 8.05 -27.77 -6.90
C PRO A 870 7.02 -28.73 -6.29
N TRP A 871 7.51 -29.72 -5.56
CA TRP A 871 6.78 -30.75 -4.85
C TRP A 871 7.19 -30.64 -3.39
N HIS A 872 6.19 -30.61 -2.52
CA HIS A 872 6.40 -30.49 -1.08
C HIS A 872 5.66 -31.66 -0.43
N GLU A 873 6.42 -32.55 0.21
CA GLU A 873 5.88 -33.82 0.74
C GLU A 873 4.77 -33.57 1.77
N SER A 874 4.98 -32.58 2.65
CA SER A 874 4.05 -32.29 3.74
C SER A 874 2.75 -31.58 3.32
N ILE A 875 2.58 -31.14 2.07
CA ILE A 875 1.35 -30.46 1.63
C ILE A 875 0.35 -31.39 0.97
N GLN A 876 0.75 -32.60 0.53
CA GLN A 876 -0.09 -33.60 -0.19
C GLN A 876 -1.15 -32.96 -1.12
N SER A 877 -0.81 -31.85 -1.78
CA SER A 877 -1.73 -31.10 -2.63
C SER A 877 -0.94 -30.53 -3.79
N ASN A 878 -1.40 -30.85 -5.01
CA ASN A 878 -1.02 -30.10 -6.19
C ASN A 878 -1.56 -28.68 -5.98
N THR A 879 -0.70 -27.73 -5.63
CA THR A 879 -1.12 -26.35 -5.37
C THR A 879 -1.79 -25.78 -6.62
N HIS A 880 -3.02 -25.27 -6.47
CA HIS A 880 -3.59 -24.37 -7.47
C HIS A 880 -2.87 -23.02 -7.41
N SER A 881 -2.28 -22.61 -8.54
CA SER A 881 -1.79 -21.25 -8.74
C SER A 881 -2.95 -20.27 -8.68
N SER A 882 -2.94 -19.33 -7.73
CA SER A 882 -3.84 -18.17 -7.77
C SER A 882 -3.08 -16.90 -8.15
N CYS A 883 -3.63 -16.15 -9.10
CA CYS A 883 -3.03 -14.96 -9.71
C CYS A 883 -2.99 -13.80 -8.70
N GLY A 884 -1.81 -13.19 -8.50
CA GLY A 884 -1.54 -12.23 -7.44
C GLY A 884 -2.01 -10.79 -7.67
N CYS A 885 -3.10 -10.56 -8.41
CA CYS A 885 -3.65 -9.22 -8.65
C CYS A 885 -5.06 -8.99 -8.05
N SER A 886 -5.63 -9.96 -7.32
CA SER A 886 -6.89 -9.77 -6.60
C SER A 886 -6.63 -9.33 -5.16
N VAL A 887 -6.35 -8.04 -4.96
CA VAL A 887 -6.69 -7.37 -3.69
C VAL A 887 -8.14 -6.85 -3.73
N ASN A 888 -8.85 -6.97 -4.86
CA ASN A 888 -10.29 -6.76 -4.98
C ASN A 888 -10.87 -7.62 -6.11
N ALA A 889 -11.36 -8.82 -5.78
CA ALA A 889 -12.34 -9.58 -6.55
C ALA A 889 -12.93 -10.68 -5.65
N GLN A 890 -13.71 -10.25 -4.66
CA GLN A 890 -14.99 -10.87 -4.34
C GLN A 890 -16.07 -9.81 -4.53
#